data_AF-A0A7H9B737-F1
#
_entry.id   AF-A0A7H9B737-F1
#
_cell.length_a   1.000
_cell.length_b   1.000
_cell.length_c   1.000
_cell.angle_alpha   90.00
_cell.angle_beta   90.00
_cell.angle_gamma   90.00
#
_symmetry.space_group_name_H-M   'P 1'
#
loop_
_entity.id
_entity.type
_entity.pdbx_description
1 polymer ?
#
loop_
_entity_poly.entity_id
_entity_poly.type
_entity_poly.pdbx_seq_one_letter_code
_entity_poly.pdbx_strand_id
1 'polypeptide(L)'
;MKRTRRSATRSISTAAHYDENGYEDEGDCSGEINVPKWQDYISEETRTQWDKLHDGNVAVQLRLNMFDPALFANWHYQYTVSWLYKVCDSYLTLEYGSDLDTASFKPMWRDIKFDELFLLEDLSNSMKFAADGDYYDNHIGDEEDIDEADTEPLSVKIRLRLLRTLSNNKSLQLRDWDVVMSHHLATEETSSFDNMSLIEQFEMIYQVIKLIEVRNMTFKNCLSNNLSLFEFHEYVVDEQNSIIALPNVGVLVWKKLTEQNEKCKLIVPIKLNNCTISYQDDDKDTRELVHIDYANDIDRYLNSFKIEFSTITSNWESFLEKFSAEPDLVNFEELIPIYAEHQLYIRRILLQREKEKSMAQLLTRRKRSSRLVAKEEETRRKQLENAWYEKLDSRELFLKDRNKLVAKQMKKYKDYIWNQLWLKFEQDLKVLKLTRRNDDGSPNGATSGSDVRPTNVANGNSNGNSNGNNIGTVVANGSDLLTALDLDVISNGPRYTESVIMGPKPTSKPQSEPGQEQEPIPDTELADSHQILELPAELLISDEELEELANFGISTSLEAADKCQWIFQDPSEPLVPAITIASLEDEEANMDRFQSPIVCCDKCLRWQRWESDQTPQLVELRTCDTQNYSNLNGDVNGNPLPAAQKDYGLVQLNNLGSRRSVRAHSSAQAISADPRYLRPTDKRKPLGEVKVFICSRCLAKEEHRLRELFLPELKKSRAEIKRRSEERERKVKLKEQKKKLALEQQAQAEAHAQARAIAIQQQALQQQQQALQQRALQPPQPQPQPQPQQHPHPQQQQSLQHTLSEPSHLNVHQK
;
A
#
# COMPACT_ATOMS: atom_id res chain seq x y z
N MET A 1 -19.30 62.50 -17.10
CA MET A 1 -18.63 63.79 -16.76
C MET A 1 -17.12 63.55 -16.72
N LYS A 2 -16.36 64.19 -17.62
CA LYS A 2 -14.89 64.12 -17.68
C LYS A 2 -14.30 65.12 -16.69
N ARG A 3 -13.39 64.71 -15.81
CA ARG A 3 -12.42 65.62 -15.17
C ARG A 3 -11.17 64.87 -14.67
N THR A 4 -10.08 65.09 -15.41
CA THR A 4 -8.71 65.42 -14.98
C THR A 4 -8.04 64.65 -13.83
N ARG A 5 -7.02 63.85 -14.18
CA ARG A 5 -5.87 63.49 -13.32
C ARG A 5 -4.92 64.68 -13.16
N ARG A 6 -4.57 65.01 -11.91
CA ARG A 6 -3.38 65.80 -11.55
C ARG A 6 -2.40 64.91 -10.79
N SER A 7 -1.13 65.04 -11.16
CA SER A 7 0.07 64.41 -10.61
C SER A 7 0.46 64.97 -9.24
N ALA A 8 1.16 64.18 -8.42
CA ALA A 8 2.25 64.63 -7.55
C ALA A 8 2.96 63.44 -6.86
N THR A 9 4.28 63.30 -7.13
CA THR A 9 5.44 62.98 -6.25
C THR A 9 6.56 62.40 -7.13
N ARG A 10 7.53 63.18 -7.65
CA ARG A 10 8.76 63.72 -7.01
C ARG A 10 9.59 62.64 -6.27
N SER A 11 10.52 62.02 -7.00
CA SER A 11 11.73 61.38 -6.49
C SER A 11 12.93 62.27 -6.81
N ILE A 12 13.73 62.55 -5.80
CA ILE A 12 14.97 63.34 -5.86
C ILE A 12 16.09 62.36 -6.28
N SER A 13 16.73 62.62 -7.42
CA SER A 13 17.97 61.97 -7.83
C SER A 13 19.07 63.01 -7.80
N THR A 14 20.04 62.81 -6.92
CA THR A 14 21.32 63.53 -6.91
C THR A 14 22.34 62.70 -7.66
N ALA A 15 22.54 63.01 -8.94
CA ALA A 15 23.67 62.55 -9.73
C ALA A 15 24.85 63.51 -9.47
N ALA A 16 25.93 63.00 -8.88
CA ALA A 16 27.20 63.70 -8.84
C ALA A 16 27.98 63.37 -10.12
N HIS A 17 28.16 64.41 -10.93
CA HIS A 17 29.15 64.50 -12.00
C HIS A 17 30.56 64.33 -11.41
N TYR A 18 31.37 63.45 -12.00
CA TYR A 18 32.83 63.61 -11.96
C TYR A 18 33.33 63.61 -13.40
N ASP A 19 34.03 64.70 -13.71
CA ASP A 19 34.57 65.08 -15.01
C ASP A 19 35.71 64.16 -15.45
N GLU A 20 35.66 63.77 -16.72
CA GLU A 20 36.83 63.36 -17.51
C GLU A 20 37.75 64.56 -17.69
N ASN A 21 38.99 64.44 -17.22
CA ASN A 21 40.10 65.24 -17.74
C ASN A 21 41.18 64.30 -18.22
N GLY A 22 41.39 64.30 -19.53
CA GLY A 22 42.52 63.67 -20.18
C GLY A 22 43.82 64.35 -19.78
N TYR A 23 44.80 63.51 -19.48
CA TYR A 23 46.21 63.84 -19.61
C TYR A 23 46.81 62.75 -20.49
N GLU A 24 47.21 63.14 -21.69
CA GLU A 24 48.14 62.39 -22.51
C GLU A 24 49.48 62.41 -21.76
N ASP A 25 49.92 61.25 -21.28
CA ASP A 25 51.29 61.05 -20.81
C ASP A 25 52.00 60.09 -21.78
N GLU A 26 53.16 60.55 -22.24
CA GLU A 26 53.98 59.89 -23.23
C GLU A 26 54.78 58.75 -22.59
N GLY A 27 54.69 57.57 -23.19
CA GLY A 27 55.80 56.62 -23.28
C GLY A 27 56.40 56.10 -21.98
N ASP A 28 55.82 55.01 -21.46
CA ASP A 28 56.62 53.99 -20.78
C ASP A 28 56.38 52.62 -21.44
N CYS A 29 57.41 52.12 -22.11
CA CYS A 29 57.46 50.78 -22.68
C CYS A 29 57.78 49.76 -21.58
N SER A 30 56.91 49.66 -20.57
CA SER A 30 56.80 48.44 -19.78
C SER A 30 55.77 47.57 -20.48
N GLY A 31 56.17 46.37 -20.92
CA GLY A 31 55.22 45.43 -21.49
C GLY A 31 54.18 45.11 -20.42
N GLU A 32 52.99 45.70 -20.54
CA GLU A 32 51.82 45.27 -19.79
C GLU A 32 51.62 43.79 -20.14
N ILE A 33 51.99 42.92 -19.19
CA ILE A 33 51.53 41.55 -19.18
C ILE A 33 50.02 41.69 -19.11
N ASN A 34 49.35 41.47 -20.24
CA ASN A 34 47.90 41.55 -20.37
C ASN A 34 47.32 40.38 -19.56
N VAL A 35 47.12 40.59 -18.25
CA VAL A 35 46.60 39.57 -17.35
C VAL A 35 45.21 39.18 -17.87
N PRO A 36 44.96 37.91 -18.20
CA PRO A 36 43.66 37.46 -18.69
C PRO A 36 42.55 37.87 -17.72
N LYS A 37 41.45 38.40 -18.23
CA LYS A 37 40.30 38.72 -17.40
C LYS A 37 39.54 37.43 -17.12
N TRP A 38 39.20 37.16 -15.86
CA TRP A 38 38.45 35.95 -15.50
C TRP A 38 37.11 35.86 -16.25
N GLN A 39 36.53 37.02 -16.64
CA GLN A 39 35.31 37.10 -17.44
C GLN A 39 35.43 36.49 -18.84
N ASP A 40 36.66 36.30 -19.34
CA ASP A 40 36.90 35.69 -20.66
C ASP A 40 36.77 34.16 -20.60
N TYR A 41 36.76 33.57 -19.40
CA TYR A 41 36.62 32.13 -19.19
C TYR A 41 35.17 31.68 -18.97
N ILE A 42 34.22 32.61 -18.81
CA ILE A 42 32.80 32.31 -18.59
C ILE A 42 31.97 32.53 -19.86
N SER A 43 30.82 31.85 -19.94
CA SER A 43 29.90 32.03 -21.07
C SER A 43 29.31 33.45 -21.10
N GLU A 44 28.92 33.92 -22.30
CA GLU A 44 28.25 35.23 -22.47
C GLU A 44 26.93 35.31 -21.68
N GLU A 45 26.23 34.18 -21.53
CA GLU A 45 25.02 34.08 -20.71
C GLU A 45 25.33 34.30 -19.23
N THR A 46 26.31 33.57 -18.68
CA THR A 46 26.78 33.69 -17.30
C THR A 46 27.21 35.13 -17.00
N ARG A 47 27.96 35.74 -17.93
CA ARG A 47 28.39 37.15 -17.83
C ARG A 47 27.21 38.13 -17.79
N THR A 48 26.25 37.97 -18.69
CA THR A 48 25.05 38.83 -18.74
C THR A 48 24.22 38.73 -17.46
N GLN A 49 24.14 37.52 -16.87
CA GLN A 49 23.44 37.31 -15.61
C GLN A 49 24.20 37.89 -14.41
N TRP A 50 25.53 37.83 -14.44
CA TRP A 50 26.40 38.43 -13.43
C TRP A 50 26.21 39.94 -13.36
N ASP A 51 26.24 40.61 -14.51
CA ASP A 51 26.08 42.07 -14.59
C ASP A 51 24.69 42.52 -14.10
N LYS A 52 23.64 41.71 -14.32
CA LYS A 52 22.28 41.99 -13.81
C LYS A 52 22.15 41.88 -12.29
N LEU A 53 23.00 41.11 -11.63
CA LEU A 53 22.93 40.80 -10.19
C LEU A 53 23.97 41.57 -9.36
N HIS A 54 24.74 42.46 -9.99
CA HIS A 54 25.92 43.11 -9.39
C HIS A 54 25.63 43.92 -8.12
N ASP A 55 24.43 44.51 -7.99
CA ASP A 55 24.07 45.39 -6.87
C ASP A 55 23.84 44.67 -5.53
N GLY A 56 23.73 43.33 -5.50
CA GLY A 56 23.51 42.56 -4.26
C GLY A 56 24.76 42.36 -3.39
N ASN A 57 25.96 42.70 -3.89
CA ASN A 57 27.24 42.30 -3.30
C ASN A 57 27.57 43.02 -1.97
N VAL A 58 27.05 44.24 -1.78
CA VAL A 58 27.36 45.08 -0.60
C VAL A 58 26.82 44.45 0.69
N ALA A 59 25.63 43.84 0.65
CA ALA A 59 25.03 43.22 1.83
C ALA A 59 25.77 41.93 2.24
N VAL A 60 26.33 41.19 1.29
CA VAL A 60 27.10 39.97 1.54
C VAL A 60 28.48 40.32 2.12
N GLN A 61 29.19 41.27 1.53
CA GLN A 61 30.50 41.70 2.00
C GLN A 61 30.45 42.35 3.40
N LEU A 62 29.42 43.15 3.69
CA LEU A 62 29.20 43.71 5.03
C LEU A 62 28.96 42.64 6.11
N ARG A 63 28.39 41.49 5.74
CA ARG A 63 28.11 40.37 6.66
C ARG A 63 29.34 39.50 6.90
N LEU A 64 30.17 39.28 5.88
CA LEU A 64 31.44 38.54 6.01
C LEU A 64 32.43 39.27 6.92
N ASN A 65 32.44 40.61 6.88
CA ASN A 65 33.27 41.44 7.74
C ASN A 65 32.91 41.37 9.25
N MET A 66 31.80 40.72 9.61
CA MET A 66 31.41 40.51 11.01
C MET A 66 32.16 39.36 11.69
N PHE A 67 32.74 38.45 10.90
CA PHE A 67 33.45 37.29 11.41
C PHE A 67 34.96 37.54 11.43
N ASP A 68 35.66 36.90 12.36
CA ASP A 68 37.12 36.92 12.42
C ASP A 68 37.70 36.31 11.12
N PRO A 69 38.56 37.01 10.36
CA PRO A 69 39.24 36.45 9.19
C PRO A 69 39.96 35.13 9.47
N ALA A 70 40.40 34.91 10.72
CA ALA A 70 41.01 33.65 11.14
C ALA A 70 40.07 32.44 10.97
N LEU A 71 38.75 32.62 11.06
CA LEU A 71 37.77 31.56 10.81
C LEU A 71 37.83 31.06 9.36
N PHE A 72 37.87 31.98 8.40
CA PHE A 72 37.93 31.62 6.97
C PHE A 72 39.30 31.08 6.56
N ALA A 73 40.36 31.44 7.27
CA ALA A 73 41.68 30.82 7.10
C ALA A 73 41.75 29.41 7.71
N ASN A 74 40.81 29.03 8.59
CA ASN A 74 40.85 27.77 9.32
C ASN A 74 40.43 26.58 8.44
N TRP A 75 41.27 25.55 8.41
CA TRP A 75 41.01 24.32 7.65
C TRP A 75 39.75 23.56 8.12
N HIS A 76 39.50 23.49 9.43
CA HIS A 76 38.35 22.76 9.97
C HIS A 76 37.03 23.39 9.50
N TYR A 77 36.98 24.72 9.45
CA TYR A 77 35.85 25.45 8.88
C TYR A 77 35.68 25.12 7.40
N GLN A 78 36.73 25.32 6.60
CA GLN A 78 36.67 25.11 5.15
C GLN A 78 36.27 23.67 4.79
N TYR A 79 36.86 22.68 5.47
CA TYR A 79 36.51 21.28 5.29
C TYR A 79 35.05 20.99 5.66
N THR A 80 34.56 21.55 6.77
CA THR A 80 33.18 21.35 7.23
C THR A 80 32.19 21.88 6.20
N VAL A 81 32.39 23.11 5.72
CA VAL A 81 31.54 23.71 4.68
C VAL A 81 31.59 22.86 3.40
N SER A 82 32.79 22.43 3.00
CA SER A 82 32.98 21.58 1.82
C SER A 82 32.26 20.25 1.90
N TRP A 83 32.31 19.63 3.08
CA TRP A 83 31.63 18.38 3.34
C TRP A 83 30.11 18.56 3.29
N LEU A 84 29.58 19.64 3.87
CA LEU A 84 28.15 19.98 3.85
C LEU A 84 27.63 20.21 2.43
N TYR A 85 28.39 20.88 1.57
CA TYR A 85 28.04 21.01 0.14
C TYR A 85 27.89 19.66 -0.56
N LYS A 86 28.57 18.60 -0.12
CA LYS A 86 28.49 17.26 -0.73
C LYS A 86 27.38 16.37 -0.16
N VAL A 87 26.96 16.59 1.09
CA VAL A 87 25.96 15.71 1.76
C VAL A 87 24.55 16.29 1.83
N CYS A 88 24.39 17.61 1.78
CA CYS A 88 23.11 18.33 1.81
C CYS A 88 22.53 18.56 0.41
N ASP A 89 21.29 19.05 0.33
CA ASP A 89 20.76 19.61 -0.92
C ASP A 89 21.39 20.98 -1.17
N SER A 90 22.36 21.04 -2.08
CA SER A 90 23.19 22.20 -2.40
C SER A 90 23.39 22.35 -3.91
N TYR A 91 24.01 23.47 -4.31
CA TYR A 91 24.42 23.71 -5.70
C TYR A 91 25.13 22.51 -6.34
N LEU A 92 26.13 21.93 -5.68
CA LEU A 92 26.91 20.82 -6.24
C LEU A 92 26.10 19.54 -6.41
N THR A 93 25.22 19.24 -5.45
CA THR A 93 24.37 18.05 -5.54
C THR A 93 23.26 18.18 -6.58
N LEU A 94 22.86 19.42 -6.91
CA LEU A 94 21.89 19.73 -7.95
C LEU A 94 22.52 19.55 -9.33
N GLU A 95 23.70 20.13 -9.56
CA GLU A 95 24.43 19.98 -10.84
C GLU A 95 24.89 18.56 -11.09
N TYR A 96 25.41 17.88 -10.07
CA TYR A 96 25.79 16.47 -10.19
C TYR A 96 24.57 15.57 -10.52
N GLY A 97 23.36 16.01 -10.16
CA GLY A 97 22.11 15.33 -10.49
C GLY A 97 21.60 15.60 -11.91
N SER A 98 22.04 16.66 -12.60
CA SER A 98 21.59 17.00 -13.96
C SER A 98 22.41 16.36 -15.08
N ASP A 99 23.69 16.10 -14.83
CA ASP A 99 24.66 15.80 -15.90
C ASP A 99 24.84 14.32 -16.21
N LEU A 100 24.20 13.43 -15.46
CA LEU A 100 24.34 11.98 -15.62
C LEU A 100 22.96 11.32 -15.85
N ASP A 101 22.81 10.61 -16.97
CA ASP A 101 21.72 9.65 -17.28
C ASP A 101 21.62 8.47 -16.26
N THR A 102 22.32 8.58 -15.13
CA THR A 102 22.42 7.61 -14.06
C THR A 102 21.45 8.02 -12.96
N ALA A 103 20.35 7.28 -12.82
CA ALA A 103 19.34 7.36 -11.76
C ALA A 103 19.57 8.42 -10.64
N SER A 104 19.12 9.66 -10.86
CA SER A 104 19.02 10.78 -9.90
C SER A 104 19.90 10.65 -8.64
N PHE A 105 21.08 11.29 -8.64
CA PHE A 105 21.87 11.48 -7.42
C PHE A 105 20.96 11.97 -6.29
N LYS A 106 21.16 11.40 -5.09
CA LYS A 106 20.29 11.63 -3.94
C LYS A 106 21.16 11.99 -2.74
N PRO A 107 21.20 13.27 -2.32
CA PRO A 107 22.00 13.68 -1.19
C PRO A 107 21.60 12.91 0.07
N MET A 108 22.56 12.72 0.97
CA MET A 108 22.35 12.02 2.23
C MET A 108 21.34 12.77 3.10
N TRP A 109 21.39 14.11 3.10
CA TRP A 109 20.53 15.00 3.88
C TRP A 109 19.70 15.89 2.95
N ARG A 110 18.68 15.30 2.31
CA ARG A 110 17.78 16.03 1.39
C ARG A 110 16.86 17.02 2.07
N ASP A 111 16.71 16.88 3.38
CA ASP A 111 15.92 17.74 4.24
C ASP A 111 16.63 19.06 4.57
N ILE A 112 17.90 19.21 4.20
CA ILE A 112 18.71 20.39 4.49
C ILE A 112 19.15 21.03 3.19
N LYS A 113 18.59 22.19 2.88
CA LYS A 113 19.08 23.07 1.80
C LYS A 113 20.26 23.87 2.31
N PHE A 114 21.45 23.56 1.83
CA PHE A 114 22.69 24.12 2.34
C PHE A 114 23.30 25.17 1.41
N ASP A 115 23.68 26.29 2.01
CA ASP A 115 24.59 27.27 1.44
C ASP A 115 25.43 27.92 2.56
N GLU A 116 26.69 28.23 2.28
CA GLU A 116 27.62 28.82 3.24
C GLU A 116 27.11 30.19 3.74
N LEU A 117 26.59 31.04 2.85
CA LEU A 117 26.14 32.38 3.27
C LEU A 117 24.91 32.31 4.17
N PHE A 118 24.04 31.30 4.00
CA PHE A 118 22.91 31.08 4.90
C PHE A 118 23.36 30.60 6.27
N LEU A 119 24.35 29.70 6.32
CA LEU A 119 24.95 29.27 7.57
C LEU A 119 25.55 30.46 8.32
N LEU A 120 26.30 31.32 7.62
CA LEU A 120 26.90 32.51 8.20
C LEU A 120 25.86 33.56 8.63
N GLU A 121 24.76 33.75 7.87
CA GLU A 121 23.66 34.64 8.28
C GLU A 121 23.04 34.16 9.60
N ASP A 122 22.78 32.86 9.73
CA ASP A 122 22.19 32.28 10.94
C ASP A 122 23.14 32.36 12.14
N LEU A 123 24.43 32.10 11.95
CA LEU A 123 25.45 32.26 13.00
C LEU A 123 25.60 33.72 13.45
N SER A 124 25.53 34.67 12.50
CA SER A 124 25.58 36.10 12.82
C SER A 124 24.37 36.54 13.64
N ASN A 125 23.18 36.04 13.28
CA ASN A 125 21.96 36.31 14.01
C ASN A 125 22.05 35.74 15.44
N SER A 126 22.47 34.48 15.60
CA SER A 126 22.62 33.90 16.94
C SER A 126 23.60 34.68 17.83
N MET A 127 24.69 35.21 17.26
CA MET A 127 25.64 36.05 18.01
C MET A 127 25.05 37.39 18.44
N LYS A 128 24.27 38.05 17.58
CA LYS A 128 23.62 39.34 17.90
C LYS A 128 22.60 39.18 19.03
N PHE A 129 21.81 38.12 18.99
CA PHE A 129 20.74 37.90 19.97
C PHE A 129 21.25 37.33 21.31
N ALA A 130 22.38 36.61 21.32
CA ALA A 130 23.04 36.20 22.57
C ALA A 130 23.52 37.41 23.40
N ALA A 131 23.80 38.56 22.76
CA ALA A 131 24.15 39.80 23.44
C ALA A 131 22.94 40.54 24.03
N ASP A 132 21.74 40.33 23.48
CA ASP A 132 20.48 41.02 23.88
C ASP A 132 19.56 40.14 24.76
N GLY A 133 19.96 38.92 25.13
CA GLY A 133 19.41 38.15 26.27
C GLY A 133 18.04 37.46 26.10
N ASP A 134 17.22 37.78 25.10
CA ASP A 134 15.77 37.47 25.14
C ASP A 134 15.22 36.58 23.99
N TYR A 135 16.02 35.68 23.38
CA TYR A 135 15.55 34.95 22.18
C TYR A 135 14.76 33.66 22.43
N TYR A 136 15.04 32.87 23.48
CA TYR A 136 14.46 31.52 23.57
C TYR A 136 13.03 31.43 24.11
N ASP A 137 12.43 32.53 24.59
CA ASP A 137 11.11 32.50 25.25
C ASP A 137 9.96 33.14 24.44
N ASN A 138 10.24 33.94 23.40
CA ASN A 138 9.22 34.79 22.75
C ASN A 138 8.91 34.45 21.27
N HIS A 139 9.45 33.38 20.70
CA HIS A 139 9.06 32.89 19.36
C HIS A 139 8.39 31.51 19.37
N ILE A 140 8.06 30.98 20.56
CA ILE A 140 7.12 29.85 20.76
C ILE A 140 5.77 30.41 21.26
N GLY A 141 5.37 31.58 20.71
CA GLY A 141 4.12 32.25 21.05
C GLY A 141 3.28 32.50 19.81
N ASP A 142 2.20 31.73 19.68
CA ASP A 142 0.95 32.07 19.00
C ASP A 142 0.98 32.38 17.48
N GLU A 143 1.74 31.63 16.67
CA GLU A 143 1.44 31.49 15.23
C GLU A 143 1.32 30.00 14.85
N GLU A 144 0.20 29.37 15.24
CA GLU A 144 -0.13 27.95 15.04
C GLU A 144 -0.30 27.50 13.56
N ASP A 145 -0.04 28.37 12.57
CA ASP A 145 -0.34 28.13 11.15
C ASP A 145 0.88 28.20 10.20
N ILE A 146 2.11 28.30 10.71
CA ILE A 146 3.33 28.24 9.87
C ILE A 146 4.02 26.89 10.08
N ASP A 147 4.13 26.09 9.01
CA ASP A 147 4.80 24.79 8.99
C ASP A 147 6.14 24.81 9.79
N GLU A 148 6.10 24.23 10.99
CA GLU A 148 7.14 24.27 12.03
C GLU A 148 8.52 23.75 11.56
N ALA A 149 8.56 23.03 10.43
CA ALA A 149 9.77 22.45 9.85
C ALA A 149 10.65 23.47 9.10
N ASP A 150 10.10 24.59 8.62
CA ASP A 150 10.85 25.57 7.80
C ASP A 150 11.38 26.77 8.58
N THR A 151 11.05 26.92 9.86
CA THR A 151 11.43 28.05 10.72
C THR A 151 12.69 27.83 11.56
N GLU A 152 13.20 26.61 11.72
CA GLU A 152 14.45 26.37 12.47
C GLU A 152 15.70 26.89 11.71
N PRO A 153 16.64 27.58 12.38
CA PRO A 153 17.91 28.03 11.78
C PRO A 153 18.75 26.87 11.20
N LEU A 154 19.46 27.13 10.11
CA LEU A 154 20.28 26.14 9.38
C LEU A 154 21.40 25.56 10.26
N SER A 155 22.04 26.38 11.09
CA SER A 155 23.08 25.94 12.04
C SER A 155 22.55 24.90 13.03
N VAL A 156 21.33 25.10 13.53
CA VAL A 156 20.60 24.18 14.43
C VAL A 156 20.25 22.88 13.70
N LYS A 157 19.70 22.98 12.48
CA LYS A 157 19.37 21.81 11.65
C LYS A 157 20.60 20.95 11.39
N ILE A 158 21.73 21.55 11.03
CA ILE A 158 22.99 20.84 10.77
C ILE A 158 23.50 20.15 12.05
N ARG A 159 23.56 20.86 13.17
CA ARG A 159 24.00 20.30 14.47
C ARG A 159 23.13 19.10 14.87
N LEU A 160 21.82 19.25 14.82
CA LEU A 160 20.89 18.16 15.14
C LEU A 160 21.08 16.95 14.21
N ARG A 161 21.35 17.20 12.93
CA ARG A 161 21.56 16.15 11.94
C ARG A 161 22.87 15.41 12.14
N LEU A 162 23.95 16.12 12.47
CA LEU A 162 25.23 15.53 12.87
C LEU A 162 25.05 14.61 14.08
N LEU A 163 24.35 15.09 15.12
CA LEU A 163 24.07 14.33 16.34
C LEU A 163 23.32 13.01 16.07
N ARG A 164 22.24 13.10 15.28
CA ARG A 164 21.43 11.94 14.88
C ARG A 164 22.20 10.97 14.01
N THR A 165 23.09 11.47 13.16
CA THR A 165 23.93 10.64 12.27
C THR A 165 25.04 9.94 13.05
N LEU A 166 25.69 10.63 13.99
CA LEU A 166 26.74 10.05 14.82
C LEU A 166 26.21 8.92 15.71
N SER A 167 25.08 9.16 16.37
CA SER A 167 24.45 8.21 17.30
C SER A 167 23.59 7.13 16.62
N ASN A 168 23.26 7.29 15.33
CA ASN A 168 22.23 6.54 14.62
C ASN A 168 20.86 6.54 15.32
N ASN A 169 20.56 7.56 16.13
CA ASN A 169 19.30 7.69 16.86
C ASN A 169 18.52 8.94 16.44
N LYS A 170 17.33 8.73 15.87
CA LYS A 170 16.44 9.82 15.42
C LYS A 170 15.74 10.56 16.56
N SER A 171 15.63 9.95 17.76
CA SER A 171 14.92 10.55 18.89
C SER A 171 15.74 11.58 19.67
N LEU A 172 17.03 11.75 19.34
CA LEU A 172 17.88 12.72 20.02
C LEU A 172 17.48 14.14 19.69
N GLN A 173 17.63 15.00 20.70
CA GLN A 173 17.40 16.43 20.66
C GLN A 173 18.73 17.17 20.87
N LEU A 174 18.77 18.47 20.51
CA LEU A 174 19.99 19.28 20.64
C LEU A 174 20.52 19.38 22.07
N ARG A 175 19.65 19.31 23.09
CA ARG A 175 20.07 19.29 24.50
C ARG A 175 20.97 18.11 24.85
N ASP A 176 20.93 17.04 24.07
CA ASP A 176 21.75 15.85 24.28
C ASP A 176 23.15 16.00 23.66
N TRP A 177 23.44 17.13 22.99
CA TRP A 177 24.68 17.34 22.24
C TRP A 177 25.93 17.15 23.10
N ASP A 178 26.08 17.91 24.18
CA ASP A 178 27.30 17.88 25.00
C ASP A 178 27.52 16.49 25.64
N VAL A 179 26.45 15.80 26.03
CA VAL A 179 26.48 14.44 26.59
C VAL A 179 26.94 13.42 25.55
N VAL A 180 26.42 13.50 24.32
CA VAL A 180 26.79 12.56 23.25
C VAL A 180 28.19 12.85 22.72
N MET A 181 28.58 14.13 22.61
CA MET A 181 29.91 14.53 22.16
C MET A 181 30.99 14.08 23.15
N SER A 182 30.81 14.32 24.45
CA SER A 182 31.77 13.86 25.49
C SER A 182 31.97 12.35 25.46
N HIS A 183 30.90 11.57 25.27
CA HIS A 183 30.99 10.11 25.14
C HIS A 183 31.81 9.66 23.91
N HIS A 184 31.69 10.35 22.77
CA HIS A 184 32.33 9.93 21.53
C HIS A 184 33.75 10.49 21.31
N LEU A 185 34.02 11.69 21.82
CA LEU A 185 35.31 12.37 21.68
C LEU A 185 36.26 12.15 22.87
N ALA A 186 35.79 11.49 23.94
CA ALA A 186 36.56 11.17 25.14
C ALA A 186 37.20 12.42 25.81
N THR A 187 36.55 13.57 25.66
CA THR A 187 36.94 14.83 26.31
C THR A 187 36.47 14.85 27.76
N GLU A 188 37.39 15.09 28.70
CA GLU A 188 37.05 15.39 30.11
C GLU A 188 36.21 16.67 30.14
N GLU A 189 35.06 16.64 30.86
CA GLU A 189 34.07 17.72 31.06
C GLU A 189 34.36 19.05 30.34
N THR A 190 34.19 19.06 29.02
CA THR A 190 34.35 20.29 28.23
C THR A 190 33.21 21.25 28.50
N SER A 191 33.52 22.55 28.47
CA SER A 191 32.54 23.65 28.40
C SER A 191 31.42 23.33 27.42
N SER A 192 30.18 23.79 27.70
CA SER A 192 29.07 23.62 26.76
C SER A 192 29.43 24.16 25.38
N PHE A 193 29.05 23.44 24.32
CA PHE A 193 29.36 23.78 22.93
C PHE A 193 29.03 25.25 22.59
N ASP A 194 27.91 25.75 23.10
CA ASP A 194 27.44 27.10 22.81
C ASP A 194 28.32 28.19 23.46
N ASN A 195 29.16 27.83 24.44
CA ASN A 195 30.12 28.74 25.08
C ASN A 195 31.50 28.75 24.41
N MET A 196 31.75 27.88 23.42
CA MET A 196 33.02 27.82 22.71
C MET A 196 33.11 28.90 21.64
N SER A 197 34.33 29.31 21.26
CA SER A 197 34.52 30.18 20.09
C SER A 197 34.09 29.46 18.80
N LEU A 198 33.73 30.19 17.74
CA LEU A 198 33.33 29.56 16.47
C LEU A 198 34.42 28.64 15.91
N ILE A 199 35.69 29.03 16.05
CA ILE A 199 36.81 28.21 15.58
C ILE A 199 36.83 26.86 16.29
N GLU A 200 36.68 26.85 17.62
CA GLU A 200 36.60 25.63 18.44
C GLU A 200 35.34 24.81 18.13
N GLN A 201 34.20 25.47 17.89
CA GLN A 201 32.96 24.81 17.49
C GLN A 201 33.13 24.07 16.17
N PHE A 202 33.72 24.71 15.15
CA PHE A 202 33.99 24.08 13.87
C PHE A 202 35.07 23.00 13.95
N GLU A 203 36.04 23.11 14.84
CA GLU A 203 36.98 22.04 15.14
C GLU A 203 36.26 20.81 15.73
N MET A 204 35.35 21.01 16.68
CA MET A 204 34.53 19.91 17.20
C MET A 204 33.65 19.28 16.11
N ILE A 205 32.99 20.09 15.29
CA ILE A 205 32.18 19.59 14.16
C ILE A 205 33.04 18.80 13.18
N TYR A 206 34.24 19.27 12.86
CA TYR A 206 35.19 18.55 12.02
C TYR A 206 35.52 17.17 12.58
N GLN A 207 35.81 17.06 13.88
CA GLN A 207 36.08 15.76 14.52
C GLN A 207 34.86 14.84 14.45
N VAL A 208 33.65 15.38 14.63
CA VAL A 208 32.40 14.62 14.47
C VAL A 208 32.25 14.11 13.05
N ILE A 209 32.51 14.95 12.04
CA ILE A 209 32.48 14.54 10.63
C ILE A 209 33.49 13.42 10.39
N LYS A 210 34.71 13.50 10.92
CA LYS A 210 35.71 12.43 10.82
C LYS A 210 35.26 11.12 11.46
N LEU A 211 34.59 11.18 12.61
CA LEU A 211 33.98 10.00 13.20
C LEU A 211 32.87 9.40 12.34
N ILE A 212 32.03 10.25 11.72
CA ILE A 212 30.98 9.81 10.78
C ILE A 212 31.60 9.13 9.56
N GLU A 213 32.63 9.72 8.96
CA GLU A 213 33.34 9.15 7.80
C GLU A 213 33.89 7.74 8.09
N VAL A 214 34.42 7.53 9.30
CA VAL A 214 35.01 6.24 9.70
C VAL A 214 33.96 5.21 10.11
N ARG A 215 32.91 5.62 10.85
CA ARG A 215 32.00 4.68 11.54
C ARG A 215 30.62 4.55 10.91
N ASN A 216 30.11 5.57 10.21
CA ASN A 216 28.72 5.58 9.78
C ASN A 216 28.50 4.80 8.46
N MET A 217 27.71 3.73 8.52
CA MET A 217 27.42 2.90 7.34
C MET A 217 26.59 3.62 6.27
N THR A 218 25.69 4.53 6.66
CA THR A 218 24.89 5.31 5.70
C THR A 218 25.78 6.22 4.89
N PHE A 219 26.75 6.88 5.55
CA PHE A 219 27.75 7.69 4.87
C PHE A 219 28.64 6.83 3.96
N LYS A 220 29.14 5.69 4.43
CA LYS A 220 29.95 4.78 3.58
C LYS A 220 29.21 4.33 2.32
N ASN A 221 27.92 4.04 2.42
CA ASN A 221 27.09 3.71 1.26
C ASN A 221 26.88 4.92 0.34
N CYS A 222 26.74 6.13 0.90
CA CYS A 222 26.67 7.36 0.11
C CYS A 222 27.99 7.60 -0.65
N LEU A 223 29.12 7.44 0.03
CA LEU A 223 30.46 7.59 -0.54
C LEU A 223 30.72 6.55 -1.64
N SER A 224 30.40 5.27 -1.42
CA SER A 224 30.63 4.21 -2.41
C SER A 224 29.86 4.40 -3.71
N ASN A 225 28.67 5.01 -3.63
CA ASN A 225 27.83 5.27 -4.79
C ASN A 225 28.22 6.54 -5.54
N ASN A 226 28.94 7.47 -4.89
CA ASN A 226 29.18 8.82 -5.39
C ASN A 226 30.64 9.26 -5.19
N LEU A 227 31.60 8.35 -5.38
CA LEU A 227 33.00 8.57 -5.04
C LEU A 227 33.58 9.84 -5.70
N SER A 228 33.24 10.08 -6.98
CA SER A 228 33.74 11.25 -7.72
C SER A 228 33.26 12.58 -7.14
N LEU A 229 32.11 12.62 -6.45
CA LEU A 229 31.67 13.83 -5.76
C LEU A 229 32.55 14.11 -4.52
N PHE A 230 33.05 13.07 -3.86
CA PHE A 230 33.85 13.19 -2.64
C PHE A 230 35.35 13.37 -2.88
N GLU A 231 35.84 13.02 -4.07
CA GLU A 231 37.18 13.36 -4.52
C GLU A 231 37.31 14.89 -4.70
N PHE A 232 38.44 15.45 -4.29
CA PHE A 232 38.75 16.87 -4.51
C PHE A 232 39.73 16.98 -5.67
N HIS A 233 39.64 18.05 -6.47
CA HIS A 233 40.60 18.31 -7.53
C HIS A 233 41.96 18.66 -6.90
N GLU A 234 42.92 17.74 -7.03
CA GLU A 234 44.26 17.85 -6.45
C GLU A 234 45.29 18.12 -7.56
N TYR A 235 45.99 19.25 -7.45
CA TYR A 235 47.08 19.67 -8.33
C TYR A 235 48.41 19.39 -7.62
N VAL A 236 49.16 18.41 -8.12
CA VAL A 236 50.44 18.00 -7.53
C VAL A 236 51.52 18.99 -7.95
N VAL A 237 52.11 19.69 -6.98
CA VAL A 237 53.21 20.65 -7.22
C VAL A 237 54.55 19.93 -7.15
N ASP A 238 54.73 19.08 -6.13
CA ASP A 238 55.89 18.19 -5.97
C ASP A 238 55.50 16.89 -5.23
N GLU A 239 56.47 16.03 -4.89
CA GLU A 239 56.20 14.75 -4.20
C GLU A 239 55.59 14.91 -2.79
N GLN A 240 55.77 16.07 -2.14
CA GLN A 240 55.34 16.34 -0.78
C GLN A 240 54.25 17.40 -0.68
N ASN A 241 54.00 18.15 -1.75
CA ASN A 241 53.12 19.30 -1.78
C ASN A 241 52.12 19.20 -2.92
N SER A 242 50.87 19.42 -2.58
CA SER A 242 49.79 19.52 -3.54
C SER A 242 48.81 20.62 -3.14
N ILE A 243 48.06 21.11 -4.11
CA ILE A 243 47.02 22.11 -3.91
C ILE A 243 45.69 21.43 -4.16
N ILE A 244 44.77 21.57 -3.22
CA ILE A 244 43.43 21.01 -3.29
C ILE A 244 42.45 22.14 -3.53
N ALA A 245 41.67 22.03 -4.60
CA ALA A 245 40.52 22.90 -4.83
C ALA A 245 39.30 22.33 -4.10
N LEU A 246 38.78 23.12 -3.15
CA LEU A 246 37.61 22.76 -2.37
C LEU A 246 36.32 23.21 -3.07
N PRO A 247 35.19 22.52 -2.85
CA PRO A 247 33.89 22.89 -3.40
C PRO A 247 33.36 24.28 -2.97
N ASN A 248 33.92 24.85 -1.90
CA ASN A 248 33.58 26.19 -1.45
C ASN A 248 34.07 27.20 -2.51
N VAL A 249 33.31 28.28 -2.72
CA VAL A 249 33.63 29.18 -3.83
C VAL A 249 35.01 29.82 -3.65
N GLY A 250 35.93 29.49 -4.55
CA GLY A 250 37.25 30.11 -4.62
C GLY A 250 38.21 29.66 -3.51
N VAL A 251 38.00 28.50 -2.90
CA VAL A 251 38.86 28.04 -1.80
C VAL A 251 39.89 27.04 -2.30
N LEU A 252 41.17 27.40 -2.14
CA LEU A 252 42.33 26.57 -2.44
C LEU A 252 43.09 26.30 -1.14
N VAL A 253 43.50 25.05 -0.95
CA VAL A 253 44.22 24.61 0.25
C VAL A 253 45.51 23.93 -0.14
N TRP A 254 46.61 24.36 0.48
CA TRP A 254 47.89 23.69 0.37
C TRP A 254 47.92 22.47 1.29
N LYS A 255 48.26 21.32 0.73
CA LYS A 255 48.50 20.07 1.44
C LYS A 255 49.99 19.79 1.42
N LYS A 256 50.60 19.78 2.60
CA LYS A 256 52.02 19.46 2.80
C LYS A 256 52.17 18.17 3.58
N LEU A 257 52.91 17.23 3.02
CA LEU A 257 53.28 15.97 3.64
C LEU A 257 54.64 16.14 4.35
N THR A 258 54.63 16.16 5.67
CA THR A 258 55.84 16.28 6.48
C THR A 258 56.18 14.93 7.13
N GLU A 259 57.37 14.40 6.85
CA GLU A 259 57.88 13.19 7.51
C GLU A 259 58.38 13.55 8.93
N GLN A 260 57.76 12.98 9.96
CA GLN A 260 58.15 13.22 11.35
C GLN A 260 59.41 12.45 11.77
N ASN A 261 59.72 11.35 11.08
CA ASN A 261 60.84 10.45 11.42
C ASN A 261 61.56 9.96 10.17
N GLU A 262 62.58 10.70 9.71
CA GLU A 262 63.45 10.33 8.56
C GLU A 262 64.12 8.94 8.66
N LYS A 263 64.07 8.31 9.84
CA LYS A 263 64.65 6.99 10.10
C LYS A 263 63.68 5.83 9.82
N CYS A 264 62.40 6.10 9.59
CA CYS A 264 61.39 5.07 9.41
C CYS A 264 61.33 4.62 7.94
N LYS A 265 62.20 3.68 7.54
CA LYS A 265 62.18 3.11 6.19
C LYS A 265 61.32 1.85 6.17
N LEU A 266 60.26 1.84 5.37
CA LEU A 266 59.47 0.65 5.09
C LEU A 266 60.20 -0.26 4.10
N ILE A 267 60.60 -1.46 4.54
CA ILE A 267 61.20 -2.48 3.68
C ILE A 267 60.27 -3.68 3.64
N VAL A 268 59.40 -3.73 2.63
CA VAL A 268 58.53 -4.89 2.38
C VAL A 268 59.11 -5.71 1.22
N PRO A 269 59.37 -7.02 1.40
CA PRO A 269 59.85 -7.86 0.31
C PRO A 269 58.79 -7.99 -0.80
N ILE A 270 59.19 -7.75 -2.05
CA ILE A 270 58.28 -7.83 -3.21
C ILE A 270 57.90 -9.30 -3.53
N LYS A 271 58.76 -10.27 -3.16
CA LYS A 271 58.56 -11.69 -3.49
C LYS A 271 57.97 -12.47 -2.31
N LEU A 272 56.91 -13.23 -2.57
CA LEU A 272 56.18 -14.04 -1.59
C LEU A 272 57.05 -15.05 -0.82
N ASN A 273 58.11 -15.57 -1.44
CA ASN A 273 59.06 -16.48 -0.81
C ASN A 273 59.87 -15.82 0.32
N ASN A 274 59.94 -14.48 0.34
CA ASN A 274 60.58 -13.71 1.41
C ASN A 274 59.58 -13.25 2.48
N CYS A 275 58.29 -13.49 2.27
CA CYS A 275 57.22 -13.20 3.23
C CYS A 275 56.73 -14.48 3.94
N THR A 276 57.42 -15.61 3.75
CA THR A 276 57.07 -16.91 4.32
C THR A 276 58.30 -17.60 4.90
N ILE A 277 58.17 -18.09 6.13
CA ILE A 277 59.20 -18.88 6.82
C ILE A 277 58.65 -20.30 6.94
N SER A 278 59.37 -21.30 6.44
CA SER A 278 59.01 -22.70 6.66
C SER A 278 59.72 -23.22 7.91
N TYR A 279 58.95 -23.65 8.91
CA TYR A 279 59.46 -24.44 10.02
C TYR A 279 59.33 -25.92 9.67
N GLN A 280 60.40 -26.67 9.85
CA GLN A 280 60.36 -28.13 9.76
C GLN A 280 60.52 -28.67 11.18
N ASP A 281 59.49 -29.37 11.66
CA ASP A 281 59.53 -29.99 12.99
C ASP A 281 60.29 -31.32 12.87
N ASP A 282 61.48 -31.38 13.48
CA ASP A 282 62.44 -32.48 13.33
C ASP A 282 61.85 -33.85 13.75
N ASP A 283 60.84 -33.85 14.62
CA ASP A 283 60.20 -35.07 15.16
C ASP A 283 58.95 -35.53 14.37
N LYS A 284 58.40 -34.72 13.44
CA LYS A 284 57.10 -35.01 12.80
C LYS A 284 57.08 -34.98 11.27
N ASP A 285 58.18 -34.64 10.60
CA ASP A 285 58.27 -34.49 9.14
C ASP A 285 57.15 -33.61 8.55
N THR A 286 56.64 -32.68 9.35
CA THR A 286 55.62 -31.71 8.96
C THR A 286 56.30 -30.36 8.74
N ARG A 287 56.09 -29.78 7.54
CA ARG A 287 56.54 -28.42 7.21
C ARG A 287 55.40 -27.45 7.43
N GLU A 288 55.55 -26.57 8.40
CA GLU A 288 54.60 -25.50 8.66
C GLU A 288 55.11 -24.21 7.99
N LEU A 289 54.29 -23.64 7.11
CA LEU A 289 54.60 -22.39 6.41
C LEU A 289 53.95 -21.22 7.16
N VAL A 290 54.77 -20.35 7.74
CA VAL A 290 54.29 -19.18 8.49
C VAL A 290 54.50 -17.92 7.66
N HIS A 291 53.44 -17.14 7.47
CA HIS A 291 53.51 -15.84 6.80
C HIS A 291 54.02 -14.77 7.78
N ILE A 292 54.99 -13.95 7.35
CA ILE A 292 55.45 -12.79 8.10
C ILE A 292 54.44 -11.67 7.89
N ASP A 293 53.88 -11.14 8.98
CA ASP A 293 52.95 -10.02 8.95
C ASP A 293 53.71 -8.67 9.03
N TYR A 294 53.62 -7.89 7.95
CA TYR A 294 54.22 -6.55 7.84
C TYR A 294 53.24 -5.43 8.19
N ALA A 295 52.00 -5.73 8.62
CA ALA A 295 50.99 -4.72 8.93
C ALA A 295 51.50 -3.68 9.93
N ASN A 296 52.15 -4.12 11.00
CA ASN A 296 52.70 -3.20 12.02
C ASN A 296 53.80 -2.27 11.49
N ASP A 297 54.63 -2.75 10.56
CA ASP A 297 55.70 -1.93 9.96
C ASP A 297 55.13 -0.94 8.95
N ILE A 298 54.11 -1.35 8.18
CA ILE A 298 53.34 -0.48 7.29
C ILE A 298 52.63 0.60 8.11
N ASP A 299 51.94 0.23 9.19
CA ASP A 299 51.26 1.18 10.07
C ASP A 299 52.26 2.15 10.72
N ARG A 300 53.42 1.66 11.18
CA ARG A 300 54.48 2.52 11.72
C ARG A 300 55.00 3.51 10.68
N TYR A 301 55.17 3.08 9.43
CA TYR A 301 55.58 3.94 8.32
C TYR A 301 54.50 4.96 7.94
N LEU A 302 53.24 4.56 7.83
CA LEU A 302 52.14 5.48 7.54
C LEU A 302 51.99 6.52 8.65
N ASN A 303 52.15 6.11 9.92
CA ASN A 303 52.13 7.00 11.07
C ASN A 303 53.36 7.92 11.18
N SER A 304 54.44 7.69 10.42
CA SER A 304 55.58 8.63 10.39
C SER A 304 55.32 9.85 9.52
N PHE A 305 54.25 9.86 8.72
CA PHE A 305 53.86 11.03 7.94
C PHE A 305 52.78 11.84 8.66
N LYS A 306 52.95 13.16 8.67
CA LYS A 306 51.94 14.11 9.11
C LYS A 306 51.52 14.96 7.93
N ILE A 307 50.23 15.05 7.70
CA ILE A 307 49.66 15.92 6.68
C ILE A 307 49.28 17.25 7.35
N GLU A 308 49.77 18.36 6.81
CA GLU A 308 49.45 19.71 7.25
C GLU A 308 48.69 20.42 6.12
N PHE A 309 47.58 21.07 6.49
CA PHE A 309 46.73 21.81 5.57
C PHE A 309 46.80 23.30 5.89
N SER A 310 47.04 24.13 4.89
CA SER A 310 46.99 25.59 5.02
C SER A 310 46.17 26.22 3.90
N THR A 311 45.16 26.99 4.27
CA THR A 311 44.28 27.69 3.33
C THR A 311 45.05 28.79 2.58
N ILE A 312 45.04 28.74 1.25
CA ILE A 312 45.71 29.72 0.37
C ILE A 312 44.74 30.85 0.04
N THR A 313 43.52 30.48 -0.35
CA THR A 313 42.44 31.40 -0.70
C THR A 313 41.20 31.02 0.09
N SER A 314 40.44 32.01 0.54
CA SER A 314 39.33 31.82 1.47
C SER A 314 37.98 32.25 0.89
N ASN A 315 37.97 32.92 -0.26
CA ASN A 315 36.79 33.43 -0.94
C ASN A 315 37.09 33.71 -2.42
N TRP A 316 36.05 34.11 -3.15
CA TRP A 316 36.14 34.44 -4.58
C TRP A 316 37.14 35.56 -4.88
N GLU A 317 37.20 36.61 -4.05
CA GLU A 317 38.12 37.73 -4.26
C GLU A 317 39.59 37.30 -4.13
N SER A 318 39.95 36.62 -3.05
CA SER A 318 41.30 36.09 -2.83
C SER A 318 41.71 35.05 -3.89
N PHE A 319 40.75 34.29 -4.42
CA PHE A 319 40.97 33.39 -5.55
C PHE A 319 41.35 34.15 -6.83
N LEU A 320 40.63 35.21 -7.17
CA LEU A 320 40.93 36.04 -8.34
C LEU A 320 42.25 36.82 -8.20
N GLU A 321 42.56 37.28 -6.98
CA GLU A 321 43.87 37.86 -6.67
C GLU A 321 45.00 36.86 -6.91
N LYS A 322 44.82 35.60 -6.48
CA LYS A 322 45.78 34.53 -6.75
C LYS A 322 45.87 34.15 -8.21
N PHE A 323 44.76 34.10 -8.94
CA PHE A 323 44.75 33.90 -10.39
C PHE A 323 45.55 34.98 -11.12
N SER A 324 45.41 36.25 -10.71
CA SER A 324 46.13 37.37 -11.32
C SER A 324 47.62 37.38 -10.97
N ALA A 325 47.99 36.90 -9.77
CA ALA A 325 49.38 36.84 -9.32
C ALA A 325 50.15 35.62 -9.84
N GLU A 326 49.51 34.45 -9.87
CA GLU A 326 50.13 33.15 -10.17
C GLU A 326 49.19 32.30 -11.07
N PRO A 327 49.02 32.65 -12.36
CA PRO A 327 48.03 32.03 -13.25
C PRO A 327 48.33 30.55 -13.57
N ASP A 328 49.57 30.10 -13.40
CA ASP A 328 49.99 28.71 -13.66
C ASP A 328 49.91 27.82 -12.40
N LEU A 329 49.46 28.35 -11.26
CA LEU A 329 49.43 27.62 -9.99
C LEU A 329 48.49 26.40 -10.03
N VAL A 330 47.33 26.57 -10.65
CA VAL A 330 46.31 25.54 -10.87
C VAL A 330 45.65 25.76 -12.22
N ASN A 331 44.86 24.80 -12.71
CA ASN A 331 44.07 24.98 -13.93
C ASN A 331 42.86 25.90 -13.67
N PHE A 332 43.10 27.21 -13.57
CA PHE A 332 42.03 28.19 -13.31
C PHE A 332 40.96 28.20 -14.40
N GLU A 333 41.29 27.82 -15.64
CA GLU A 333 40.33 27.78 -16.76
C GLU A 333 39.17 26.80 -16.49
N GLU A 334 39.43 25.74 -15.74
CA GLU A 334 38.44 24.73 -15.35
C GLU A 334 37.63 25.16 -14.12
N LEU A 335 38.27 25.84 -13.17
CA LEU A 335 37.66 26.21 -11.89
C LEU A 335 36.82 27.50 -11.97
N ILE A 336 37.25 28.49 -12.76
CA ILE A 336 36.58 29.80 -12.87
C ILE A 336 35.10 29.65 -13.29
N PRO A 337 34.74 28.87 -14.34
CA PRO A 337 33.35 28.71 -14.74
C PRO A 337 32.47 28.15 -13.61
N ILE A 338 32.94 27.09 -12.94
CA ILE A 338 32.22 26.40 -11.87
C ILE A 338 31.94 27.35 -10.70
N TYR A 339 32.98 28.06 -10.23
CA TYR A 339 32.82 28.97 -9.11
C TYR A 339 31.99 30.22 -9.46
N ALA A 340 32.09 30.72 -10.70
CA ALA A 340 31.28 31.84 -11.16
C ALA A 340 29.79 31.46 -11.21
N GLU A 341 29.45 30.27 -11.71
CA GLU A 341 28.08 29.77 -11.74
C GLU A 341 27.54 29.51 -10.34
N HIS A 342 28.36 28.93 -9.45
CA HIS A 342 28.01 28.78 -8.03
C HIS A 342 27.69 30.14 -7.39
N GLN A 343 28.51 31.17 -7.63
CA GLN A 343 28.26 32.51 -7.12
C GLN A 343 26.97 33.14 -7.67
N LEU A 344 26.64 32.92 -8.95
CA LEU A 344 25.36 33.36 -9.51
C LEU A 344 24.18 32.68 -8.83
N TYR A 345 24.27 31.37 -8.63
CA TYR A 345 23.26 30.58 -7.95
C TYR A 345 22.98 31.15 -6.55
N ILE A 346 24.04 31.37 -5.77
CA ILE A 346 23.96 31.95 -4.43
C ILE A 346 23.26 33.32 -4.45
N ARG A 347 23.68 34.22 -5.36
CA ARG A 347 23.09 35.56 -5.50
C ARG A 347 21.60 35.53 -5.86
N ARG A 348 21.17 34.59 -6.71
CA ARG A 348 19.76 34.45 -7.07
C ARG A 348 18.90 34.06 -5.87
N ILE A 349 19.35 33.09 -5.07
CA ILE A 349 18.57 32.62 -3.92
C ILE A 349 18.52 33.70 -2.84
N LEU A 350 19.63 34.42 -2.60
CA LEU A 350 19.63 35.57 -1.69
C LEU A 350 18.62 36.63 -2.11
N LEU A 351 18.61 37.01 -3.38
CA LEU A 351 17.66 38.00 -3.90
C LEU A 351 16.21 37.52 -3.77
N GLN A 352 15.95 36.23 -3.99
CA GLN A 352 14.63 35.65 -3.79
C GLN A 352 14.19 35.73 -2.32
N ARG A 353 15.06 35.36 -1.38
CA ARG A 353 14.77 35.46 0.05
C ARG A 353 14.56 36.90 0.51
N GLU A 354 15.32 37.86 -0.01
CA GLU A 354 15.11 39.27 0.31
C GLU A 354 13.76 39.77 -0.23
N LYS A 355 13.35 39.33 -1.42
CA LYS A 355 12.00 39.57 -1.95
C LYS A 355 10.92 38.95 -1.06
N GLU A 356 11.11 37.72 -0.60
CA GLU A 356 10.16 37.06 0.30
C GLU A 356 10.08 37.76 1.66
N LYS A 357 11.22 38.09 2.28
CA LYS A 357 11.29 38.87 3.54
C LYS A 357 10.65 40.25 3.37
N SER A 358 10.93 40.96 2.29
CA SER A 358 10.33 42.28 2.03
C SER A 358 8.83 42.18 1.75
N MET A 359 8.36 41.16 1.01
CA MET A 359 6.94 40.87 0.83
C MET A 359 6.25 40.56 2.15
N ALA A 360 6.84 39.70 2.99
CA ALA A 360 6.32 39.36 4.32
C ALA A 360 6.24 40.60 5.22
N GLN A 361 7.30 41.41 5.27
CA GLN A 361 7.30 42.68 6.01
C GLN A 361 6.28 43.70 5.46
N LEU A 362 6.01 43.67 4.16
CA LEU A 362 5.01 44.53 3.51
C LEU A 362 3.58 44.05 3.80
N LEU A 363 3.37 42.74 3.94
CA LEU A 363 2.13 42.10 4.38
C LEU A 363 1.82 42.36 5.86
N THR A 364 2.84 42.56 6.71
CA THR A 364 2.66 42.85 8.14
C THR A 364 2.56 44.35 8.47
N ARG A 365 3.22 45.25 7.72
CA ARG A 365 3.25 46.69 8.05
C ARG A 365 2.13 47.54 7.46
N ARG A 366 1.47 47.14 6.38
CA ARG A 366 0.28 47.86 5.87
C ARG A 366 -0.96 47.21 6.47
N LYS A 367 -1.92 48.02 6.94
CA LYS A 367 -3.32 47.58 7.09
C LYS A 367 -3.68 46.86 5.79
N ARG A 368 -3.72 45.53 5.81
CA ARG A 368 -3.93 44.71 4.62
C ARG A 368 -5.18 45.28 3.95
N SER A 369 -5.07 45.64 2.67
CA SER A 369 -6.20 46.26 1.99
C SER A 369 -7.40 45.34 2.16
N SER A 370 -8.53 45.83 2.68
CA SER A 370 -9.71 45.01 2.98
C SER A 370 -10.12 44.10 1.82
N ARG A 371 -9.86 44.53 0.57
CA ARG A 371 -10.09 43.74 -0.64
C ARG A 371 -9.20 42.49 -0.78
N LEU A 372 -7.95 42.56 -0.32
CA LEU A 372 -7.00 41.45 -0.39
C LEU A 372 -7.27 40.44 0.73
N VAL A 373 -7.57 40.92 1.94
CA VAL A 373 -8.07 40.07 3.05
C VAL A 373 -9.36 39.36 2.64
N ALA A 374 -10.34 40.09 2.07
CA ALA A 374 -11.57 39.49 1.57
C ALA A 374 -11.33 38.44 0.47
N LYS A 375 -10.31 38.62 -0.37
CA LYS A 375 -9.94 37.64 -1.40
C LYS A 375 -9.26 36.40 -0.78
N GLU A 376 -8.40 36.59 0.21
CA GLU A 376 -7.77 35.49 0.96
C GLU A 376 -8.82 34.70 1.74
N GLU A 377 -9.72 35.37 2.46
CA GLU A 377 -10.87 34.76 3.14
C GLU A 377 -11.79 34.03 2.17
N GLU A 378 -12.10 34.59 0.98
CA GLU A 378 -12.88 33.92 -0.05
C GLU A 378 -12.16 32.68 -0.61
N THR A 379 -10.83 32.75 -0.74
CA THR A 379 -10.02 31.62 -1.23
C THR A 379 -9.95 30.51 -0.18
N ARG A 380 -9.73 30.88 1.09
CA ARG A 380 -9.74 29.96 2.24
C ARG A 380 -11.12 29.31 2.41
N ARG A 381 -12.20 30.09 2.31
CA ARG A 381 -13.58 29.57 2.30
C ARG A 381 -13.78 28.53 1.20
N LYS A 382 -13.36 28.81 -0.04
CA LYS A 382 -13.50 27.85 -1.16
C LYS A 382 -12.66 26.58 -0.95
N GLN A 383 -11.47 26.72 -0.38
CA GLN A 383 -10.61 25.57 -0.06
C GLN A 383 -11.26 24.68 1.01
N LEU A 384 -11.77 25.28 2.09
CA LEU A 384 -12.51 24.57 3.13
C LEU A 384 -13.79 23.91 2.60
N GLU A 385 -14.56 24.63 1.76
CA GLU A 385 -15.77 24.08 1.13
C GLU A 385 -15.46 22.89 0.23
N ASN A 386 -14.41 22.96 -0.60
CA ASN A 386 -13.99 21.84 -1.43
C ASN A 386 -13.51 20.65 -0.59
N ALA A 387 -12.66 20.89 0.42
CA ALA A 387 -12.16 19.84 1.31
C ALA A 387 -13.32 19.14 2.05
N TRP A 388 -14.34 19.90 2.47
CA TRP A 388 -15.54 19.36 3.08
C TRP A 388 -16.31 18.42 2.14
N TYR A 389 -16.56 18.84 0.90
CA TYR A 389 -17.24 17.98 -0.07
C TYR A 389 -16.42 16.73 -0.45
N GLU A 390 -15.10 16.86 -0.63
CA GLU A 390 -14.21 15.72 -0.87
C GLU A 390 -14.22 14.71 0.29
N LYS A 391 -14.29 15.18 1.53
CA LYS A 391 -14.42 14.35 2.73
C LYS A 391 -15.76 13.61 2.77
N LEU A 392 -16.87 14.30 2.46
CA LEU A 392 -18.21 13.69 2.38
C LEU A 392 -18.29 12.63 1.28
N ASP A 393 -17.73 12.89 0.10
CA ASP A 393 -17.66 11.94 -1.01
C ASP A 393 -16.82 10.71 -0.64
N SER A 394 -15.66 10.93 -0.02
CA SER A 394 -14.77 9.85 0.46
C SER A 394 -15.46 8.98 1.51
N ARG A 395 -16.20 9.59 2.43
CA ARG A 395 -17.02 8.92 3.43
C ARG A 395 -18.12 8.06 2.78
N GLU A 396 -18.85 8.61 1.81
CA GLU A 396 -19.92 7.88 1.13
C GLU A 396 -19.36 6.68 0.34
N LEU A 397 -18.24 6.88 -0.35
CA LEU A 397 -17.55 5.82 -1.09
C LEU A 397 -17.09 4.70 -0.15
N PHE A 398 -16.48 5.03 0.99
CA PHE A 398 -16.06 4.06 1.99
C PHE A 398 -17.24 3.19 2.48
N LEU A 399 -18.37 3.82 2.80
CA LEU A 399 -19.57 3.12 3.25
C LEU A 399 -20.15 2.21 2.15
N LYS A 400 -20.19 2.68 0.90
CA LYS A 400 -20.62 1.89 -0.26
C LYS A 400 -19.73 0.67 -0.48
N ASP A 401 -18.41 0.85 -0.42
CA ASP A 401 -17.45 -0.23 -0.64
C ASP A 401 -17.48 -1.27 0.48
N ARG A 402 -17.55 -0.84 1.75
CA ARG A 402 -17.77 -1.75 2.88
C ARG A 402 -19.04 -2.58 2.69
N ASN A 403 -20.17 -1.94 2.38
CA ASN A 403 -21.44 -2.63 2.18
C ASN A 403 -21.39 -3.61 1.01
N LYS A 404 -20.73 -3.24 -0.10
CA LYS A 404 -20.53 -4.10 -1.27
C LYS A 404 -19.69 -5.33 -0.92
N LEU A 405 -18.58 -5.16 -0.19
CA LEU A 405 -17.72 -6.25 0.26
C LEU A 405 -18.45 -7.19 1.24
N VAL A 406 -19.19 -6.62 2.20
CA VAL A 406 -20.02 -7.39 3.14
C VAL A 406 -21.11 -8.16 2.41
N ALA A 407 -21.82 -7.55 1.47
CA ALA A 407 -22.86 -8.22 0.69
C ALA A 407 -22.29 -9.37 -0.15
N LYS A 408 -21.14 -9.16 -0.80
CA LYS A 408 -20.42 -10.20 -1.56
C LYS A 408 -20.05 -11.37 -0.67
N GLN A 409 -19.47 -11.11 0.50
CA GLN A 409 -19.05 -12.16 1.42
C GLN A 409 -20.24 -12.89 2.04
N MET A 410 -21.25 -12.13 2.47
CA MET A 410 -22.48 -12.69 3.03
C MET A 410 -23.19 -13.59 2.04
N LYS A 411 -23.25 -13.24 0.75
CA LYS A 411 -23.86 -14.09 -0.28
C LYS A 411 -23.22 -15.48 -0.31
N LYS A 412 -21.88 -15.54 -0.29
CA LYS A 412 -21.16 -16.82 -0.27
C LYS A 412 -21.48 -17.65 0.98
N TYR A 413 -21.50 -17.00 2.14
CA TYR A 413 -21.87 -17.69 3.39
C TYR A 413 -23.32 -18.19 3.36
N LYS A 414 -24.26 -17.41 2.80
CA LYS A 414 -25.64 -17.86 2.60
C LYS A 414 -25.70 -19.08 1.70
N ASP A 415 -25.01 -19.05 0.55
CA ASP A 415 -24.99 -20.16 -0.39
C ASP A 415 -24.41 -21.44 0.25
N TYR A 416 -23.35 -21.31 1.06
CA TYR A 416 -22.79 -22.43 1.81
C TYR A 416 -23.75 -22.98 2.87
N ILE A 417 -24.28 -22.10 3.74
CA ILE A 417 -25.23 -22.50 4.79
C ILE A 417 -26.44 -23.17 4.16
N TRP A 418 -26.96 -22.61 3.07
CA TRP A 418 -28.08 -23.16 2.31
C TRP A 418 -27.79 -24.57 1.80
N ASN A 419 -26.63 -24.78 1.17
CA ASN A 419 -26.22 -26.10 0.68
C ASN A 419 -26.08 -27.12 1.83
N GLN A 420 -25.52 -26.70 2.98
CA GLN A 420 -25.40 -27.54 4.16
C GLN A 420 -26.77 -27.91 4.75
N LEU A 421 -27.73 -26.99 4.78
CA LEU A 421 -29.11 -27.27 5.22
C LEU A 421 -29.76 -28.33 4.32
N TRP A 422 -29.63 -28.20 2.99
CA TRP A 422 -30.12 -29.21 2.05
C TRP A 422 -29.45 -30.57 2.23
N LEU A 423 -28.12 -30.60 2.37
CA LEU A 423 -27.36 -31.82 2.58
C LEU A 423 -27.78 -32.54 3.86
N LYS A 424 -27.88 -31.81 4.98
CA LYS A 424 -28.33 -32.35 6.28
C LYS A 424 -29.76 -32.88 6.19
N PHE A 425 -30.66 -32.14 5.52
CA PHE A 425 -32.03 -32.58 5.25
C PHE A 425 -32.07 -33.88 4.44
N GLU A 426 -31.31 -33.99 3.35
CA GLU A 426 -31.29 -35.19 2.51
C GLU A 426 -30.71 -36.41 3.23
N GLN A 427 -29.69 -36.21 4.06
CA GLN A 427 -29.12 -37.28 4.89
C GLN A 427 -30.14 -37.82 5.89
N ASP A 428 -30.81 -36.95 6.64
CA ASP A 428 -31.84 -37.35 7.60
C ASP A 428 -33.02 -38.03 6.90
N LEU A 429 -33.45 -37.50 5.74
CA LEU A 429 -34.50 -38.11 4.92
C LEU A 429 -34.09 -39.51 4.43
N LYS A 430 -32.83 -39.72 4.06
CA LYS A 430 -32.30 -41.03 3.64
C LYS A 430 -32.25 -42.01 4.80
N VAL A 431 -31.80 -41.56 5.98
CA VAL A 431 -31.75 -42.39 7.20
C VAL A 431 -33.17 -42.80 7.60
N LEU A 432 -34.13 -41.87 7.68
CA LEU A 432 -35.52 -42.20 8.03
C LEU A 432 -36.17 -43.17 7.04
N LYS A 433 -35.88 -43.04 5.74
CA LYS A 433 -36.35 -44.00 4.73
C LYS A 433 -35.76 -45.40 4.92
N LEU A 434 -34.49 -45.49 5.32
CA LEU A 434 -33.82 -46.76 5.59
C LEU A 434 -34.34 -47.41 6.87
N THR A 435 -34.53 -46.64 7.94
CA THR A 435 -35.09 -47.13 9.21
C THR A 435 -36.48 -47.72 9.01
N ARG A 436 -37.39 -46.99 8.35
CA ARG A 436 -38.75 -47.52 8.06
C ARG A 436 -38.74 -48.74 7.17
N ARG A 437 -37.81 -48.83 6.20
CA ARG A 437 -37.68 -50.02 5.34
C ARG A 437 -37.20 -51.26 6.13
N ASN A 438 -36.36 -51.05 7.15
CA ASN A 438 -35.92 -52.14 8.03
C ASN A 438 -37.02 -52.55 9.02
N ASP A 439 -37.82 -51.59 9.50
CA ASP A 439 -38.95 -51.84 10.39
C ASP A 439 -40.11 -52.56 9.67
N ASP A 440 -40.41 -52.16 8.41
CA ASP A 440 -41.41 -52.81 7.55
C ASP A 440 -40.93 -54.16 6.98
N GLY A 441 -39.62 -54.44 7.08
CA GLY A 441 -38.96 -55.64 6.54
C GLY A 441 -38.78 -56.79 7.52
N SER A 442 -39.25 -56.67 8.76
CA SER A 442 -39.14 -57.71 9.79
C SER A 442 -40.44 -58.51 9.95
N PRO A 443 -40.59 -59.70 9.33
CA PRO A 443 -41.64 -60.63 9.69
C PRO A 443 -41.15 -61.48 10.87
N ASN A 444 -41.20 -60.89 12.08
CA ASN A 444 -41.35 -61.53 13.41
C ASN A 444 -40.50 -60.82 14.48
N GLY A 445 -41.18 -60.30 15.53
CA GLY A 445 -40.63 -60.34 16.88
C GLY A 445 -40.73 -59.07 17.74
N ALA A 446 -41.80 -59.01 18.54
CA ALA A 446 -41.83 -58.60 19.94
C ALA A 446 -41.67 -57.11 20.37
N THR A 447 -42.82 -56.50 20.65
CA THR A 447 -43.20 -55.82 21.93
C THR A 447 -42.16 -55.04 22.72
N SER A 448 -42.37 -53.72 22.80
CA SER A 448 -42.37 -52.81 23.97
C SER A 448 -42.64 -51.40 23.43
N GLY A 449 -43.65 -50.60 23.75
CA GLY A 449 -44.53 -50.48 24.90
C GLY A 449 -44.53 -48.99 25.30
N SER A 450 -45.48 -48.18 24.82
CA SER A 450 -45.98 -47.00 25.54
C SER A 450 -47.23 -46.43 24.86
N ASP A 451 -48.28 -46.32 25.67
CA ASP A 451 -49.62 -45.80 25.43
C ASP A 451 -49.69 -44.46 24.69
N VAL A 452 -50.72 -44.28 23.86
CA VAL A 452 -51.79 -43.26 24.02
C VAL A 452 -52.93 -43.53 23.00
N ARG A 453 -54.14 -43.71 23.54
CA ARG A 453 -55.48 -43.74 22.91
C ARG A 453 -55.75 -42.44 22.11
N PRO A 454 -56.66 -42.36 21.10
CA PRO A 454 -58.08 -42.69 21.32
C PRO A 454 -58.93 -43.26 20.15
N THR A 455 -60.00 -43.96 20.57
CA THR A 455 -61.37 -44.07 20.02
C THR A 455 -61.68 -44.71 18.64
N ASN A 456 -62.32 -45.88 18.75
CA ASN A 456 -63.26 -46.53 17.82
C ASN A 456 -64.35 -45.60 17.26
N VAL A 457 -64.81 -45.82 16.01
CA VAL A 457 -66.13 -46.41 15.67
C VAL A 457 -66.14 -46.99 14.23
N ALA A 458 -66.52 -48.27 14.16
CA ALA A 458 -67.17 -49.11 13.13
C ALA A 458 -66.62 -49.19 11.68
N ASN A 459 -66.29 -50.34 11.07
CA ASN A 459 -66.75 -51.75 10.99
C ASN A 459 -67.41 -52.03 9.62
N GLY A 460 -66.86 -52.98 8.85
CA GLY A 460 -67.40 -53.43 7.55
C GLY A 460 -66.45 -54.31 6.71
N ASN A 461 -66.42 -55.61 7.03
CA ASN A 461 -65.97 -56.79 6.24
C ASN A 461 -66.09 -56.66 4.70
N SER A 462 -65.33 -57.30 3.80
CA SER A 462 -64.68 -58.63 3.81
C SER A 462 -63.85 -58.86 2.51
N ASN A 463 -62.83 -59.72 2.61
CA ASN A 463 -62.26 -60.66 1.62
C ASN A 463 -62.03 -60.25 0.14
N GLY A 464 -60.76 -60.27 -0.28
CA GLY A 464 -60.39 -60.26 -1.70
C GLY A 464 -58.89 -60.24 -1.98
N ASN A 465 -58.28 -61.42 -1.94
CA ASN A 465 -56.94 -61.76 -2.38
C ASN A 465 -56.55 -61.11 -3.73
N SER A 466 -55.50 -60.28 -3.80
CA SER A 466 -54.62 -60.17 -4.99
C SER A 466 -53.38 -59.31 -4.74
N ASN A 467 -52.23 -59.89 -5.10
CA ASN A 467 -50.94 -59.24 -5.26
C ASN A 467 -51.05 -57.99 -6.15
N GLY A 468 -50.57 -56.85 -5.65
CA GLY A 468 -50.40 -55.65 -6.46
C GLY A 468 -49.69 -54.55 -5.69
N ASN A 469 -48.54 -54.12 -6.22
CA ASN A 469 -47.80 -52.92 -5.81
C ASN A 469 -48.74 -51.75 -5.53
N ASN A 470 -49.01 -51.47 -4.24
CA ASN A 470 -49.78 -50.32 -3.83
C ASN A 470 -48.84 -49.22 -3.36
N ILE A 471 -48.49 -48.36 -4.32
CA ILE A 471 -48.02 -47.00 -4.05
C ILE A 471 -49.16 -46.32 -3.29
N GLY A 472 -48.89 -45.94 -2.03
CA GLY A 472 -49.84 -45.25 -1.17
C GLY A 472 -50.49 -44.09 -1.91
N THR A 473 -51.78 -44.25 -2.17
CA THR A 473 -52.66 -43.21 -2.70
C THR A 473 -52.92 -42.26 -1.54
N VAL A 474 -52.14 -41.17 -1.50
CA VAL A 474 -52.40 -40.04 -0.60
C VAL A 474 -53.71 -39.42 -1.04
N VAL A 475 -54.67 -39.40 -0.11
CA VAL A 475 -55.93 -38.66 -0.22
C VAL A 475 -55.61 -37.22 -0.63
N ALA A 476 -56.22 -36.81 -1.75
CA ALA A 476 -56.08 -35.48 -2.32
C ALA A 476 -56.74 -34.42 -1.41
N ASN A 477 -56.00 -33.97 -0.40
CA ASN A 477 -56.10 -32.59 0.04
C ASN A 477 -55.00 -31.83 -0.68
N GLY A 478 -55.40 -30.98 -1.64
CA GLY A 478 -54.51 -30.21 -2.52
C GLY A 478 -53.63 -29.16 -1.85
N SER A 479 -53.42 -29.24 -0.52
CA SER A 479 -52.64 -28.29 0.26
C SER A 479 -51.29 -28.83 0.75
N ASP A 480 -51.11 -30.16 0.86
CA ASP A 480 -49.85 -30.74 1.37
C ASP A 480 -49.02 -31.39 0.27
N LEU A 481 -48.15 -30.56 -0.33
CA LEU A 481 -47.08 -30.99 -1.24
C LEU A 481 -45.90 -31.66 -0.51
N LEU A 482 -45.92 -31.69 0.83
CA LEU A 482 -44.89 -32.28 1.68
C LEU A 482 -45.34 -33.65 2.19
N THR A 483 -44.41 -34.59 2.23
CA THR A 483 -44.67 -35.91 2.83
C THR A 483 -44.55 -35.83 4.35
N ALA A 484 -45.19 -36.76 5.07
CA ALA A 484 -45.03 -36.86 6.53
C ALA A 484 -43.55 -37.05 6.94
N LEU A 485 -42.74 -37.67 6.08
CA LEU A 485 -41.28 -37.78 6.27
C LEU A 485 -40.57 -36.43 6.16
N ASP A 486 -40.99 -35.56 5.23
CA ASP A 486 -40.38 -34.23 5.07
C ASP A 486 -40.63 -33.37 6.32
N LEU A 487 -41.84 -33.42 6.88
CA LEU A 487 -42.18 -32.69 8.11
C LEU A 487 -41.43 -33.24 9.33
N ASP A 488 -41.28 -34.56 9.43
CA ASP A 488 -40.57 -35.21 10.53
C ASP A 488 -39.06 -34.91 10.53
N VAL A 489 -38.42 -34.84 9.35
CA VAL A 489 -37.03 -34.36 9.24
C VAL A 489 -36.91 -32.91 9.70
N ILE A 490 -37.86 -32.05 9.34
CA ILE A 490 -37.80 -30.62 9.68
C ILE A 490 -37.96 -30.40 11.18
N SER A 491 -38.86 -31.15 11.84
CA SER A 491 -39.10 -31.02 13.27
C SER A 491 -38.11 -31.77 14.14
N ASN A 492 -37.73 -32.99 13.73
CA ASN A 492 -37.04 -33.96 14.60
C ASN A 492 -35.76 -34.53 13.98
N GLY A 493 -35.38 -34.12 12.77
CA GLY A 493 -34.18 -34.62 12.09
C GLY A 493 -32.92 -34.28 12.89
N PRO A 494 -32.12 -35.28 13.33
CA PRO A 494 -31.01 -35.05 14.24
C PRO A 494 -29.88 -34.22 13.63
N ARG A 495 -29.69 -34.28 12.29
CA ARG A 495 -28.67 -33.48 11.59
C ARG A 495 -29.24 -32.17 11.09
N TYR A 496 -30.48 -32.14 10.61
CA TYR A 496 -31.12 -30.93 10.11
C TYR A 496 -31.36 -29.91 11.23
N THR A 497 -31.84 -30.33 12.40
CA THR A 497 -32.09 -29.44 13.55
C THR A 497 -30.80 -28.92 14.20
N GLU A 498 -29.68 -29.58 13.97
CA GLU A 498 -28.36 -29.12 14.40
C GLU A 498 -27.94 -27.86 13.61
N SER A 499 -27.64 -26.79 14.34
CA SER A 499 -27.17 -25.52 13.78
C SER A 499 -25.91 -25.72 12.94
N VAL A 500 -25.89 -25.16 11.73
CA VAL A 500 -24.71 -25.19 10.85
C VAL A 500 -23.63 -24.30 11.44
N ILE A 501 -24.03 -23.16 11.98
CA ILE A 501 -23.19 -22.24 12.73
C ILE A 501 -23.47 -22.46 14.21
N MET A 502 -22.46 -22.90 14.97
CA MET A 502 -22.56 -22.93 16.44
C MET A 502 -22.52 -21.49 16.97
N GLY A 503 -23.65 -20.81 16.95
CA GLY A 503 -23.87 -19.54 17.65
C GLY A 503 -24.28 -19.79 19.11
N PRO A 504 -24.27 -18.75 19.95
CA PRO A 504 -24.91 -18.82 21.26
C PRO A 504 -26.37 -19.26 21.05
N LYS A 505 -26.75 -20.41 21.60
CA LYS A 505 -28.16 -20.83 21.60
C LYS A 505 -28.95 -19.72 22.29
N PRO A 506 -30.03 -19.19 21.69
CA PRO A 506 -30.94 -18.34 22.45
C PRO A 506 -31.36 -19.17 23.65
N THR A 507 -30.96 -18.75 24.85
CA THR A 507 -31.35 -19.40 26.09
C THR A 507 -32.85 -19.44 26.10
N SER A 508 -33.42 -20.62 25.89
CA SER A 508 -34.81 -20.91 26.21
C SER A 508 -35.03 -20.41 27.63
N LYS A 509 -35.97 -19.48 27.78
CA LYS A 509 -36.33 -18.86 29.06
C LYS A 509 -36.20 -19.88 30.21
N PRO A 510 -35.53 -19.54 31.33
CA PRO A 510 -35.72 -20.34 32.53
C PRO A 510 -37.22 -20.36 32.81
N GLN A 511 -37.77 -21.55 33.06
CA GLN A 511 -39.15 -21.70 33.50
C GLN A 511 -39.29 -20.94 34.83
N SER A 512 -39.65 -19.66 34.76
CA SER A 512 -40.18 -18.92 35.90
C SER A 512 -41.63 -19.36 36.11
N GLU A 513 -41.98 -19.43 37.38
CA GLU A 513 -43.25 -19.90 37.92
C GLU A 513 -44.47 -19.27 37.20
N PRO A 514 -45.60 -20.00 37.10
CA PRO A 514 -46.80 -19.49 36.47
C PRO A 514 -47.40 -18.38 37.35
N GLY A 515 -47.19 -17.12 36.98
CA GLY A 515 -47.82 -16.00 37.70
C GLY A 515 -47.35 -14.58 37.40
N GLN A 516 -46.28 -14.37 36.63
CA GLN A 516 -45.88 -13.03 36.22
C GLN A 516 -45.71 -12.94 34.70
N GLU A 517 -46.68 -12.32 34.05
CA GLU A 517 -46.54 -11.78 32.70
C GLU A 517 -45.49 -10.67 32.72
N GLN A 518 -44.22 -11.05 32.62
CA GLN A 518 -43.20 -10.14 32.14
C GLN A 518 -43.31 -10.14 30.62
N GLU A 519 -43.76 -9.00 30.08
CA GLU A 519 -43.68 -8.71 28.66
C GLU A 519 -42.24 -8.97 28.17
N PRO A 520 -42.07 -9.56 26.97
CA PRO A 520 -40.74 -9.73 26.39
C PRO A 520 -40.08 -8.36 26.27
N ILE A 521 -38.95 -8.15 26.95
CA ILE A 521 -38.10 -6.98 26.76
C ILE A 521 -37.86 -6.86 25.25
N PRO A 522 -38.44 -5.85 24.59
CA PRO A 522 -38.28 -5.73 23.16
C PRO A 522 -36.82 -5.34 22.88
N ASP A 523 -36.28 -5.79 21.75
CA ASP A 523 -34.97 -5.43 21.18
C ASP A 523 -34.83 -3.90 20.91
N THR A 524 -35.53 -3.03 21.65
CA THR A 524 -35.61 -1.58 21.46
C THR A 524 -34.34 -0.85 21.87
N GLU A 525 -33.47 -1.44 22.71
CA GLU A 525 -32.12 -0.91 22.97
C GLU A 525 -31.15 -1.11 21.78
N LEU A 526 -31.53 -1.85 20.71
CA LEU A 526 -30.72 -1.91 19.48
C LEU A 526 -30.77 -0.63 18.64
N ALA A 527 -31.75 0.26 18.84
CA ALA A 527 -31.92 1.45 18.01
C ALA A 527 -30.73 2.43 18.12
N ASP A 528 -30.15 2.59 19.31
CA ASP A 528 -28.98 3.46 19.52
C ASP A 528 -27.67 2.83 19.00
N SER A 529 -27.60 1.51 18.90
CA SER A 529 -26.41 0.83 18.36
C SER A 529 -26.24 0.97 16.84
N HIS A 530 -27.23 1.50 16.14
CA HIS A 530 -27.16 1.79 14.70
C HIS A 530 -26.49 3.13 14.37
N GLN A 531 -26.15 3.97 15.37
CA GLN A 531 -25.46 5.23 15.16
C GLN A 531 -23.92 5.11 15.07
N ILE A 532 -23.33 4.03 15.57
CA ILE A 532 -21.88 3.86 15.54
C ILE A 532 -21.47 3.30 14.17
N LEU A 533 -20.78 4.14 13.39
CA LEU A 533 -20.46 3.85 11.99
C LEU A 533 -19.11 3.15 11.79
N GLU A 534 -18.27 3.04 12.82
CA GLU A 534 -16.90 2.49 12.76
C GLU A 534 -16.13 3.02 11.53
N LEU A 535 -16.02 4.34 11.45
CA LEU A 535 -15.27 5.05 10.41
C LEU A 535 -13.85 5.37 10.91
N PRO A 536 -12.82 5.31 10.04
CA PRO A 536 -11.49 5.85 10.32
C PRO A 536 -11.56 7.33 10.73
N ALA A 537 -10.63 7.77 11.58
CA ALA A 537 -10.58 9.15 12.07
C ALA A 537 -10.64 10.21 10.96
N GLU A 538 -9.96 9.97 9.83
CA GLU A 538 -9.93 10.86 8.67
C GLU A 538 -11.31 11.09 8.02
N LEU A 539 -12.28 10.19 8.25
CA LEU A 539 -13.63 10.25 7.67
C LEU A 539 -14.71 10.66 8.69
N LEU A 540 -14.34 10.83 9.96
CA LEU A 540 -15.25 11.31 11.00
C LEU A 540 -15.45 12.81 10.88
N ILE A 541 -16.68 13.26 11.12
CA ILE A 541 -17.03 14.67 11.24
C ILE A 541 -16.95 15.04 12.72
N SER A 542 -16.11 16.01 13.07
CA SER A 542 -16.00 16.52 14.45
C SER A 542 -16.87 17.76 14.67
N ASP A 543 -17.18 18.06 15.94
CA ASP A 543 -17.86 19.31 16.31
C ASP A 543 -17.02 20.54 15.95
N GLU A 544 -15.69 20.46 16.14
CA GLU A 544 -14.73 21.51 15.76
C GLU A 544 -14.79 21.84 14.25
N GLU A 545 -14.87 20.83 13.40
CA GLU A 545 -14.99 21.01 11.95
C GLU A 545 -16.31 21.66 11.56
N LEU A 546 -17.41 21.27 12.21
CA LEU A 546 -18.72 21.87 11.96
C LEU A 546 -18.76 23.34 12.39
N GLU A 547 -18.12 23.68 13.51
CA GLU A 547 -17.95 25.06 13.98
C GLU A 547 -17.08 25.88 13.03
N GLU A 548 -15.95 25.34 12.55
CA GLU A 548 -15.10 26.02 11.57
C GLU A 548 -15.88 26.32 10.28
N LEU A 549 -16.58 25.33 9.72
CA LEU A 549 -17.37 25.51 8.51
C LEU A 549 -18.51 26.54 8.70
N ALA A 550 -19.16 26.53 9.87
CA ALA A 550 -20.18 27.51 10.23
C ALA A 550 -19.60 28.93 10.30
N ASN A 551 -18.39 29.10 10.84
CA ASN A 551 -17.69 30.39 10.90
C ASN A 551 -17.41 30.97 9.50
N PHE A 552 -17.17 30.12 8.50
CA PHE A 552 -17.00 30.55 7.10
C PHE A 552 -18.32 30.67 6.30
N GLY A 553 -19.46 30.43 6.94
CA GLY A 553 -20.78 30.49 6.31
C GLY A 553 -21.01 29.40 5.26
N ILE A 554 -20.41 28.23 5.45
CA ILE A 554 -20.63 27.02 4.67
C ILE A 554 -21.79 26.24 5.33
N SER A 555 -22.72 25.72 4.53
CA SER A 555 -23.91 25.04 5.05
C SER A 555 -23.59 23.62 5.53
N THR A 556 -23.80 23.37 6.83
CA THR A 556 -23.63 22.05 7.49
C THR A 556 -24.94 21.50 8.10
N SER A 557 -26.08 22.06 7.70
CA SER A 557 -27.38 21.82 8.37
C SER A 557 -27.94 20.39 8.29
N LEU A 558 -27.37 19.50 7.48
CA LEU A 558 -27.82 18.11 7.32
C LEU A 558 -26.93 17.12 8.07
N GLU A 559 -25.84 17.59 8.66
CA GLU A 559 -24.74 16.79 9.19
C GLU A 559 -24.62 17.02 10.70
N ALA A 560 -24.36 15.94 11.44
CA ALA A 560 -24.09 15.99 12.87
C ALA A 560 -22.73 15.36 13.13
N ALA A 561 -22.06 15.78 14.20
CA ALA A 561 -20.79 15.21 14.58
C ALA A 561 -20.94 13.70 14.88
N ASP A 562 -19.95 12.94 14.45
CA ASP A 562 -19.93 11.50 14.65
C ASP A 562 -19.50 11.17 16.08
N LYS A 563 -20.11 10.13 16.64
CA LYS A 563 -19.68 9.58 17.93
C LYS A 563 -18.42 8.73 17.71
N CYS A 564 -17.33 9.08 18.40
CA CYS A 564 -16.08 8.33 18.41
C CYS A 564 -16.12 7.02 19.23
N GLN A 565 -17.30 6.55 19.62
CA GLN A 565 -17.49 5.37 20.47
C GLN A 565 -17.40 4.08 19.65
N TRP A 566 -17.01 2.97 20.29
CA TRP A 566 -17.05 1.63 19.70
C TRP A 566 -17.69 0.63 20.66
N ILE A 567 -18.20 -0.47 20.12
CA ILE A 567 -18.93 -1.48 20.90
C ILE A 567 -18.13 -2.78 20.95
N PHE A 568 -17.86 -3.27 22.16
CA PHE A 568 -17.35 -4.62 22.39
C PHE A 568 -18.47 -5.56 22.85
N GLN A 569 -18.60 -6.70 22.17
CA GLN A 569 -19.52 -7.75 22.59
C GLN A 569 -19.09 -9.12 22.08
N ASP A 570 -18.76 -10.00 23.01
CA ASP A 570 -18.32 -11.36 22.71
C ASP A 570 -19.48 -12.35 22.47
N PRO A 571 -19.55 -13.04 21.31
CA PRO A 571 -20.53 -14.10 21.07
C PRO A 571 -20.45 -15.29 22.03
N SER A 572 -19.28 -15.60 22.60
CA SER A 572 -19.10 -16.72 23.53
C SER A 572 -19.71 -16.45 24.91
N GLU A 573 -19.96 -15.18 25.24
CA GLU A 573 -20.51 -14.75 26.52
C GLU A 573 -21.87 -14.03 26.31
N PRO A 574 -22.91 -14.72 25.81
CA PRO A 574 -24.18 -14.08 25.44
C PRO A 574 -24.94 -13.46 26.62
N LEU A 575 -24.63 -13.86 27.85
CA LEU A 575 -25.21 -13.32 29.08
C LEU A 575 -24.59 -11.98 29.49
N VAL A 576 -23.45 -11.62 28.89
CA VAL A 576 -22.74 -10.38 29.20
C VAL A 576 -23.23 -9.29 28.23
N PRO A 577 -23.72 -8.14 28.73
CA PRO A 577 -24.18 -7.06 27.88
C PRO A 577 -23.02 -6.48 27.06
N ALA A 578 -23.37 -5.89 25.92
CA ALA A 578 -22.41 -5.14 25.11
C ALA A 578 -21.87 -3.95 25.90
N ILE A 579 -20.57 -3.69 25.79
CA ILE A 579 -19.93 -2.52 26.40
C ILE A 579 -19.71 -1.49 25.30
N THR A 580 -20.11 -0.25 25.55
CA THR A 580 -19.76 0.91 24.72
C THR A 580 -18.58 1.61 25.35
N ILE A 581 -17.52 1.83 24.58
CA ILE A 581 -16.25 2.43 25.03
C ILE A 581 -16.13 3.77 24.33
N ALA A 582 -16.09 4.84 25.11
CA ALA A 582 -16.03 6.21 24.62
C ALA A 582 -14.67 6.88 24.88
N SER A 583 -13.95 6.42 25.91
CA SER A 583 -12.71 7.02 26.38
C SER A 583 -11.63 5.98 26.68
N LEU A 584 -10.40 6.45 26.91
CA LEU A 584 -9.30 5.61 27.37
C LEU A 584 -9.58 5.02 28.76
N GLU A 585 -10.23 5.77 29.65
CA GLU A 585 -10.61 5.29 30.99
C GLU A 585 -11.59 4.12 30.92
N ASP A 586 -12.54 4.17 29.99
CA ASP A 586 -13.47 3.06 29.73
C ASP A 586 -12.74 1.83 29.17
N GLU A 587 -11.74 2.03 28.32
CA GLU A 587 -10.88 0.95 27.81
C GLU A 587 -10.07 0.34 28.95
N GLU A 588 -9.41 1.17 29.77
CA GLU A 588 -8.60 0.79 30.94
C GLU A 588 -9.42 0.00 31.97
N ALA A 589 -10.64 0.45 32.27
CA ALA A 589 -11.56 -0.23 33.19
C ALA A 589 -11.99 -1.62 32.70
N ASN A 590 -11.89 -1.90 31.40
CA ASN A 590 -12.32 -3.14 30.78
C ASN A 590 -11.17 -3.95 30.16
N MET A 591 -9.91 -3.60 30.43
CA MET A 591 -8.72 -4.24 29.81
C MET A 591 -8.65 -5.75 29.97
N ASP A 592 -9.16 -6.28 31.08
CA ASP A 592 -9.23 -7.73 31.31
C ASP A 592 -10.01 -8.48 30.22
N ARG A 593 -10.95 -7.79 29.56
CA ARG A 593 -11.73 -8.35 28.44
C ARG A 593 -11.01 -8.26 27.09
N PHE A 594 -9.97 -7.44 26.98
CA PHE A 594 -9.22 -7.16 25.75
C PHE A 594 -7.81 -7.78 25.74
N GLN A 595 -7.53 -8.71 26.65
CA GLN A 595 -6.22 -9.36 26.73
C GLN A 595 -5.86 -10.15 25.46
N SER A 596 -6.87 -10.69 24.77
CA SER A 596 -6.72 -11.38 23.48
C SER A 596 -6.91 -10.41 22.29
N PRO A 597 -6.33 -10.70 21.11
CA PRO A 597 -6.59 -9.93 19.89
C PRO A 597 -8.08 -9.83 19.58
N ILE A 598 -8.52 -8.63 19.22
CA ILE A 598 -9.91 -8.32 18.89
C ILE A 598 -10.10 -8.11 17.38
N VAL A 599 -11.32 -8.36 16.91
CA VAL A 599 -11.74 -8.22 15.52
C VAL A 599 -13.10 -7.54 15.44
N CYS A 600 -13.30 -6.70 14.42
CA CYS A 600 -14.60 -6.06 14.16
C CYS A 600 -15.42 -6.84 13.15
N CYS A 601 -16.69 -7.10 13.46
CA CYS A 601 -17.66 -7.63 12.49
C CYS A 601 -18.10 -6.53 11.52
N ASP A 602 -17.75 -6.66 10.24
CA ASP A 602 -18.08 -5.66 9.22
C ASP A 602 -19.60 -5.55 8.92
N LYS A 603 -20.41 -6.52 9.40
CA LYS A 603 -21.88 -6.47 9.26
C LYS A 603 -22.59 -5.76 10.42
N CYS A 604 -22.18 -6.02 11.67
CA CYS A 604 -22.85 -5.43 12.84
C CYS A 604 -22.01 -4.37 13.54
N LEU A 605 -20.79 -4.11 13.07
CA LEU A 605 -19.86 -3.11 13.58
C LEU A 605 -19.56 -3.26 15.08
N ARG A 606 -19.50 -4.51 15.55
CA ARG A 606 -19.15 -4.84 16.94
C ARG A 606 -17.82 -5.56 16.99
N TRP A 607 -16.99 -5.15 17.93
CA TRP A 607 -15.71 -5.75 18.26
C TRP A 607 -15.91 -6.96 19.17
N GLN A 608 -15.10 -7.99 18.98
CA GLN A 608 -15.15 -9.24 19.75
C GLN A 608 -13.76 -9.88 19.79
N ARG A 609 -13.53 -10.81 20.72
CA ARG A 609 -12.30 -11.62 20.75
C ARG A 609 -12.21 -12.49 19.50
N TRP A 610 -11.03 -12.56 18.91
CA TRP A 610 -10.77 -13.40 17.74
C TRP A 610 -11.00 -14.89 18.03
N GLU A 611 -10.57 -15.34 19.22
CA GLU A 611 -10.59 -16.74 19.66
C GLU A 611 -12.01 -17.29 19.85
N SER A 612 -12.92 -16.45 20.36
CA SER A 612 -14.33 -16.78 20.61
C SER A 612 -15.08 -17.24 19.36
N ASP A 613 -14.62 -16.84 18.17
CA ASP A 613 -15.26 -17.12 16.89
C ASP A 613 -14.48 -18.14 16.04
N GLN A 614 -13.55 -18.90 16.64
CA GLN A 614 -12.77 -19.97 15.99
C GLN A 614 -13.38 -21.37 16.16
N THR A 615 -14.71 -21.50 16.04
CA THR A 615 -15.28 -22.85 15.99
C THR A 615 -14.84 -23.57 14.71
N PRO A 616 -14.60 -24.90 14.72
CA PRO A 616 -14.13 -25.62 13.54
C PRO A 616 -15.00 -25.39 12.31
N GLN A 617 -16.33 -25.28 12.48
CA GLN A 617 -17.26 -25.00 11.38
C GLN A 617 -17.09 -23.59 10.80
N LEU A 618 -16.79 -22.59 11.62
CA LEU A 618 -16.55 -21.22 11.18
C LEU A 618 -15.19 -21.07 10.52
N VAL A 619 -14.17 -21.76 11.02
CA VAL A 619 -12.85 -21.84 10.37
C VAL A 619 -12.99 -22.47 9.00
N GLU A 620 -13.68 -23.61 8.89
CA GLU A 620 -13.96 -24.27 7.61
C GLU A 620 -14.69 -23.33 6.65
N LEU A 621 -15.78 -22.69 7.09
CA LEU A 621 -16.54 -21.70 6.31
C LEU A 621 -15.66 -20.55 5.79
N ARG A 622 -14.72 -20.07 6.61
CA ARG A 622 -13.79 -18.98 6.26
C ARG A 622 -12.66 -19.45 5.33
N THR A 623 -12.24 -20.71 5.42
CA THR A 623 -11.21 -21.32 4.55
C THR A 623 -11.74 -21.84 3.22
N CYS A 624 -13.03 -22.19 3.11
CA CYS A 624 -13.68 -22.48 1.84
C CYS A 624 -13.58 -21.31 0.85
N ASP A 625 -13.32 -20.11 1.37
CA ASP A 625 -13.20 -18.88 0.59
C ASP A 625 -11.80 -18.66 -0.03
N THR A 626 -10.75 -19.31 0.50
CA THR A 626 -9.37 -19.16 -0.01
C THR A 626 -9.07 -20.04 -1.22
N GLN A 627 -9.88 -21.05 -1.53
CA GLN A 627 -9.66 -21.94 -2.68
C GLN A 627 -9.85 -21.25 -4.05
N ASN A 628 -10.54 -20.10 -4.11
CA ASN A 628 -10.74 -19.37 -5.37
C ASN A 628 -9.70 -18.27 -5.64
N TYR A 629 -8.86 -17.92 -4.66
CA TYR A 629 -7.86 -16.83 -4.79
C TYR A 629 -6.42 -17.32 -5.03
N SER A 630 -6.16 -18.63 -4.98
CA SER A 630 -4.83 -19.23 -5.19
C SER A 630 -4.31 -19.13 -6.63
N ASN A 631 -5.11 -18.64 -7.58
CA ASN A 631 -4.74 -18.58 -9.00
C ASN A 631 -4.13 -17.24 -9.44
N LEU A 632 -3.94 -16.26 -8.55
CA LEU A 632 -3.41 -14.94 -8.91
C LEU A 632 -1.96 -14.67 -8.46
N ASN A 633 -1.41 -15.44 -7.52
CA ASN A 633 0.01 -15.37 -7.14
C ASN A 633 0.59 -16.80 -7.17
N GLY A 634 1.43 -17.07 -8.17
CA GLY A 634 1.87 -18.40 -8.55
C GLY A 634 2.86 -19.08 -7.61
N ASP A 635 2.38 -19.55 -6.45
CA ASP A 635 3.08 -20.57 -5.67
C ASP A 635 2.52 -21.96 -6.00
N VAL A 636 3.33 -22.76 -6.70
CA VAL A 636 3.00 -24.05 -7.32
C VAL A 636 2.86 -25.21 -6.30
N ASN A 637 2.92 -24.93 -4.99
CA ASN A 637 2.92 -25.96 -3.95
C ASN A 637 1.64 -25.95 -3.08
N GLY A 638 0.49 -26.11 -3.72
CA GLY A 638 -0.55 -27.12 -3.43
C GLY A 638 -1.14 -27.37 -2.03
N ASN A 639 -0.79 -26.64 -0.97
CA ASN A 639 -1.46 -26.78 0.34
C ASN A 639 -2.15 -25.46 0.71
N PRO A 640 -3.50 -25.40 0.80
CA PRO A 640 -4.20 -24.22 1.27
C PRO A 640 -3.83 -23.97 2.74
N LEU A 641 -2.96 -22.98 2.97
CA LEU A 641 -2.71 -22.47 4.31
C LEU A 641 -4.05 -21.93 4.86
N PRO A 642 -4.48 -22.34 6.07
CA PRO A 642 -5.67 -21.79 6.71
C PRO A 642 -5.52 -20.27 6.79
N ALA A 643 -6.61 -19.53 6.52
CA ALA A 643 -6.61 -18.07 6.51
C ALA A 643 -5.93 -17.56 7.79
N ALA A 644 -4.75 -16.97 7.64
CA ALA A 644 -3.93 -16.61 8.78
C ALA A 644 -4.62 -15.47 9.55
N GLN A 645 -4.44 -15.40 10.87
CA GLN A 645 -4.87 -14.28 11.72
C GLN A 645 -4.66 -12.90 11.06
N LYS A 646 -3.56 -12.76 10.32
CA LYS A 646 -3.12 -11.52 9.66
C LYS A 646 -4.08 -11.00 8.59
N ASP A 647 -5.01 -11.83 8.11
CA ASP A 647 -5.90 -11.50 7.00
C ASP A 647 -7.15 -10.71 7.43
N TYR A 648 -7.54 -10.72 8.71
CA TYR A 648 -8.85 -10.19 9.16
C TYR A 648 -8.77 -8.85 9.92
N GLY A 649 -7.66 -8.13 9.82
CA GLY A 649 -7.51 -6.80 10.45
C GLY A 649 -7.60 -6.85 11.98
N LEU A 650 -6.86 -7.78 12.58
CA LEU A 650 -6.81 -7.93 14.03
C LEU A 650 -6.10 -6.77 14.71
N VAL A 651 -6.62 -6.38 15.88
CA VAL A 651 -6.08 -5.32 16.71
C VAL A 651 -5.73 -5.89 18.08
N GLN A 652 -4.57 -5.51 18.59
CA GLN A 652 -4.15 -5.82 19.95
C GLN A 652 -4.04 -4.51 20.73
N LEU A 653 -4.86 -4.36 21.76
CA LEU A 653 -4.92 -3.13 22.56
C LEU A 653 -3.81 -3.07 23.63
N ASN A 654 -3.36 -4.23 24.11
CA ASN A 654 -2.22 -4.37 25.02
C ASN A 654 -0.88 -4.15 24.30
N ASN A 655 -0.45 -2.90 24.15
CA ASN A 655 0.88 -2.57 23.64
C ASN A 655 1.69 -1.71 24.61
N LEU A 656 1.86 -2.20 25.84
CA LEU A 656 2.92 -1.73 26.74
C LEU A 656 4.33 -2.23 26.33
N GLY A 657 4.56 -2.80 25.13
CA GLY A 657 5.87 -3.38 24.85
C GLY A 657 6.24 -3.92 23.47
N SER A 658 5.57 -3.60 22.36
CA SER A 658 6.02 -4.08 21.04
C SER A 658 6.81 -3.01 20.25
N ARG A 659 8.10 -2.89 20.54
CA ARG A 659 9.10 -2.03 19.87
C ARG A 659 9.40 -2.40 18.40
N ARG A 660 8.59 -3.21 17.72
CA ARG A 660 8.87 -3.66 16.34
C ARG A 660 7.66 -3.50 15.44
N SER A 661 7.43 -2.29 14.92
CA SER A 661 6.94 -2.07 13.55
C SER A 661 6.58 -0.59 13.35
N VAL A 662 7.58 0.26 13.10
CA VAL A 662 7.37 1.62 12.58
C VAL A 662 7.96 1.67 11.17
N ARG A 663 7.27 1.07 10.21
CA ARG A 663 7.51 1.22 8.76
C ARG A 663 6.21 1.14 7.93
N ALA A 664 5.04 1.39 8.51
CA ALA A 664 3.79 1.43 7.76
C ALA A 664 3.35 2.88 7.54
N HIS A 665 3.32 3.28 6.26
CA HIS A 665 2.63 4.41 5.63
C HIS A 665 2.73 5.81 6.28
N SER A 666 3.75 6.56 5.85
CA SER A 666 3.76 8.02 5.86
C SER A 666 3.04 8.55 4.61
N SER A 667 1.72 8.64 4.65
CA SER A 667 0.93 9.37 3.65
C SER A 667 -0.47 9.67 4.19
N ALA A 668 -0.57 10.71 5.03
CA ALA A 668 -1.73 11.59 5.18
C ALA A 668 -1.42 12.60 6.27
N GLN A 669 -1.70 13.88 6.00
CA GLN A 669 -1.76 14.93 7.01
C GLN A 669 -2.79 14.50 8.07
N ALA A 670 -2.32 14.17 9.27
CA ALA A 670 -3.17 13.98 10.43
C ALA A 670 -3.09 15.24 11.28
N ILE A 671 -4.24 15.87 11.39
CA ILE A 671 -4.55 17.11 12.09
C ILE A 671 -4.40 16.93 13.61
N SER A 672 -3.85 17.97 14.22
CA SER A 672 -3.87 18.39 15.64
C SER A 672 -3.35 17.46 16.75
N ALA A 673 -2.38 18.03 17.46
CA ALA A 673 -1.79 17.62 18.71
C ALA A 673 -2.82 17.43 19.82
N ASP A 674 -2.99 16.18 20.26
CA ASP A 674 -3.38 15.76 21.61
C ASP A 674 -3.02 14.26 21.65
N PRO A 675 -2.53 13.65 22.76
CA PRO A 675 -2.22 12.23 22.83
C PRO A 675 -3.51 11.40 22.96
N ARG A 676 -4.46 11.68 22.05
CA ARG A 676 -5.82 11.16 22.00
C ARG A 676 -5.78 9.67 21.71
N TYR A 677 -6.25 8.93 22.70
CA TYR A 677 -6.88 7.62 22.59
C TYR A 677 -7.09 7.12 21.14
N LEU A 678 -6.22 6.22 20.67
CA LEU A 678 -6.36 5.57 19.36
C LEU A 678 -7.37 4.43 19.44
N ARG A 679 -8.52 4.61 18.77
CA ARG A 679 -9.58 3.60 18.73
C ARG A 679 -9.12 2.35 18.00
N PRO A 680 -9.73 1.18 18.26
CA PRO A 680 -9.42 -0.03 17.52
C PRO A 680 -9.56 0.12 16.00
N THR A 681 -10.55 0.89 15.52
CA THR A 681 -10.76 1.15 14.08
C THR A 681 -9.59 1.89 13.44
N ASP A 682 -8.95 2.81 14.16
CA ASP A 682 -7.80 3.57 13.66
C ASP A 682 -6.51 2.72 13.69
N LYS A 683 -6.45 1.70 14.56
CA LYS A 683 -5.36 0.70 14.60
C LYS A 683 -5.55 -0.42 13.55
N ARG A 684 -6.74 -0.55 12.97
CA ARG A 684 -7.09 -1.59 11.99
C ARG A 684 -6.45 -1.26 10.64
N LYS A 685 -5.96 -2.28 9.93
CA LYS A 685 -5.52 -2.11 8.54
C LYS A 685 -6.69 -1.63 7.65
N PRO A 686 -6.42 -0.82 6.61
CA PRO A 686 -7.45 -0.29 5.72
C PRO A 686 -8.33 -1.37 5.08
N LEU A 687 -9.59 -1.01 4.83
CA LEU A 687 -10.51 -1.86 4.05
C LEU A 687 -9.93 -2.09 2.65
N GLY A 688 -9.94 -3.35 2.20
CA GLY A 688 -9.34 -3.77 0.92
C GLY A 688 -8.00 -4.49 1.08
N GLU A 689 -7.23 -4.17 2.12
CA GLU A 689 -6.02 -4.94 2.50
C GLU A 689 -6.36 -6.16 3.37
N VAL A 690 -7.49 -6.10 4.07
CA VAL A 690 -8.00 -7.16 4.94
C VAL A 690 -9.28 -7.76 4.40
N LYS A 691 -9.48 -9.04 4.70
CA LYS A 691 -10.71 -9.78 4.42
C LYS A 691 -11.84 -9.30 5.34
N VAL A 692 -13.04 -9.32 4.78
CA VAL A 692 -14.28 -9.03 5.51
C VAL A 692 -14.49 -10.10 6.59
N PHE A 693 -14.67 -9.65 7.82
CA PHE A 693 -15.01 -10.49 8.95
C PHE A 693 -16.50 -10.37 9.27
N ILE A 694 -17.19 -11.51 9.37
CA ILE A 694 -18.59 -11.59 9.79
C ILE A 694 -18.65 -12.55 10.99
N CYS A 695 -19.21 -12.07 12.11
CA CYS A 695 -19.24 -12.84 13.35
C CYS A 695 -20.28 -13.98 13.32
N SER A 696 -20.07 -14.99 14.17
CA SER A 696 -20.97 -16.13 14.36
C SER A 696 -22.42 -15.73 14.59
N ARG A 697 -22.67 -14.68 15.39
CA ARG A 697 -24.01 -14.15 15.64
C ARG A 697 -24.71 -13.62 14.39
N CYS A 698 -23.99 -12.88 13.55
CA CYS A 698 -24.53 -12.38 12.28
C CYS A 698 -24.84 -13.51 11.30
N LEU A 699 -24.05 -14.59 11.34
CA LEU A 699 -24.25 -15.79 10.55
C LEU A 699 -25.40 -16.66 11.09
N ALA A 700 -25.53 -16.81 12.40
CA ALA A 700 -26.61 -17.54 13.05
C ALA A 700 -27.98 -16.88 12.78
N LYS A 701 -28.05 -15.54 12.84
CA LYS A 701 -29.25 -14.78 12.41
C LYS A 701 -29.62 -15.06 10.95
N GLU A 702 -28.61 -15.18 10.08
CA GLU A 702 -28.83 -15.47 8.66
C GLU A 702 -29.24 -16.93 8.44
N GLU A 703 -28.64 -17.87 9.16
CA GLU A 703 -29.05 -19.27 9.16
C GLU A 703 -30.52 -19.42 9.58
N HIS A 704 -30.94 -18.74 10.64
CA HIS A 704 -32.34 -18.74 11.08
C HIS A 704 -33.28 -18.29 9.96
N ARG A 705 -32.94 -17.17 9.30
CA ARG A 705 -33.70 -16.67 8.15
C ARG A 705 -33.73 -17.67 6.98
N LEU A 706 -32.61 -18.35 6.70
CA LEU A 706 -32.57 -19.39 5.67
C LEU A 706 -33.43 -20.59 6.05
N ARG A 707 -33.45 -21.01 7.32
CA ARG A 707 -34.32 -22.10 7.79
C ARG A 707 -35.81 -21.76 7.65
N GLU A 708 -36.21 -20.51 7.90
CA GLU A 708 -37.58 -20.03 7.65
C GLU A 708 -37.94 -20.10 6.15
N LEU A 709 -36.99 -19.77 5.26
CA LEU A 709 -37.16 -19.85 3.81
C LEU A 709 -37.07 -21.29 3.25
N PHE A 710 -36.51 -22.21 4.01
CA PHE A 710 -36.31 -23.60 3.59
C PHE A 710 -37.64 -24.31 3.33
N LEU A 711 -38.62 -24.16 4.21
CA LEU A 711 -39.92 -24.82 4.09
C LEU A 711 -40.69 -24.39 2.81
N PRO A 712 -40.83 -23.09 2.49
CA PRO A 712 -41.38 -22.63 1.21
C PRO A 712 -40.63 -23.17 -0.01
N GLU A 713 -39.30 -23.16 -0.02
CA GLU A 713 -38.52 -23.61 -1.18
C GLU A 713 -38.59 -25.14 -1.34
N LEU A 714 -38.67 -25.89 -0.25
CA LEU A 714 -38.92 -27.34 -0.28
C LEU A 714 -40.29 -27.64 -0.91
N LYS A 715 -41.35 -26.92 -0.51
CA LYS A 715 -42.68 -27.05 -1.13
C LYS A 715 -42.64 -26.81 -2.64
N LYS A 716 -41.93 -25.77 -3.06
CA LYS A 716 -41.75 -25.41 -4.48
C LYS A 716 -40.95 -26.46 -5.24
N SER A 717 -39.85 -26.97 -4.67
CA SER A 717 -39.04 -28.05 -5.25
C SER A 717 -39.86 -29.34 -5.41
N ARG A 718 -40.65 -29.71 -4.40
CA ARG A 718 -41.59 -30.86 -4.48
C ARG A 718 -42.66 -30.65 -5.55
N ALA A 719 -43.24 -29.45 -5.65
CA ALA A 719 -44.19 -29.10 -6.70
C ALA A 719 -43.56 -29.23 -8.10
N GLU A 720 -42.31 -28.79 -8.27
CA GLU A 720 -41.61 -28.89 -9.55
C GLU A 720 -41.29 -30.34 -9.91
N ILE A 721 -40.81 -31.15 -8.96
CA ILE A 721 -40.58 -32.59 -9.17
C ILE A 721 -41.88 -33.28 -9.58
N LYS A 722 -42.99 -32.99 -8.88
CA LYS A 722 -44.32 -33.49 -9.22
C LYS A 722 -44.71 -33.09 -10.64
N ARG A 723 -44.61 -31.80 -10.98
CA ARG A 723 -44.89 -31.28 -12.33
C ARG A 723 -44.04 -31.97 -13.40
N ARG A 724 -42.73 -32.15 -13.17
CA ARG A 724 -41.82 -32.86 -14.10
C ARG A 724 -42.20 -34.33 -14.24
N SER A 725 -42.63 -34.99 -13.16
CA SER A 725 -43.10 -36.38 -13.19
C SER A 725 -44.41 -36.52 -13.99
N GLU A 726 -45.37 -35.61 -13.78
CA GLU A 726 -46.62 -35.55 -14.53
C GLU A 726 -46.36 -35.25 -16.01
N GLU A 727 -45.40 -34.36 -16.33
CA GLU A 727 -45.01 -34.08 -17.72
C GLU A 727 -44.35 -35.29 -18.38
N ARG A 728 -43.49 -36.03 -17.67
CA ARG A 728 -42.92 -37.29 -18.16
C ARG A 728 -44.00 -38.34 -18.39
N GLU A 729 -44.94 -38.48 -17.47
CA GLU A 729 -46.09 -39.39 -17.62
C GLU A 729 -46.96 -39.01 -18.82
N ARG A 730 -47.25 -37.71 -19.00
CA ARG A 730 -47.93 -37.20 -20.20
C ARG A 730 -47.17 -37.53 -21.48
N LYS A 731 -45.85 -37.35 -21.50
CA LYS A 731 -45.00 -37.72 -22.65
C LYS A 731 -45.00 -39.23 -22.92
N VAL A 732 -44.99 -40.07 -21.89
CA VAL A 732 -45.09 -41.53 -22.04
C VAL A 732 -46.47 -41.92 -22.58
N LYS A 733 -47.56 -41.40 -22.02
CA LYS A 733 -48.93 -41.63 -22.51
C LYS A 733 -49.08 -41.19 -23.97
N LEU A 734 -48.54 -40.04 -24.34
CA LEU A 734 -48.59 -39.53 -25.71
C LEU A 734 -47.74 -40.37 -26.67
N LYS A 735 -46.58 -40.87 -26.24
CA LYS A 735 -45.78 -41.84 -27.02
C LYS A 735 -46.52 -43.17 -27.19
N GLU A 736 -47.18 -43.68 -26.15
CA GLU A 736 -47.97 -44.91 -26.23
C GLU A 736 -49.18 -44.76 -27.17
N GLN A 737 -49.91 -43.64 -27.07
CA GLN A 737 -50.99 -43.30 -27.99
C GLN A 737 -50.49 -43.16 -29.44
N LYS A 738 -49.35 -42.49 -29.66
CA LYS A 738 -48.74 -42.38 -30.99
C LYS A 738 -48.27 -43.74 -31.52
N LYS A 739 -47.76 -44.62 -30.67
CA LYS A 739 -47.39 -46.00 -31.04
C LYS A 739 -48.63 -46.81 -31.43
N LYS A 740 -49.74 -46.70 -30.68
CA LYS A 740 -51.01 -47.34 -31.02
C LYS A 740 -51.55 -46.87 -32.39
N LEU A 741 -51.56 -45.56 -32.63
CA LEU A 741 -51.96 -44.98 -33.92
C LEU A 741 -51.06 -45.42 -35.08
N ALA A 742 -49.74 -45.48 -34.88
CA ALA A 742 -48.81 -45.94 -35.92
C ALA A 742 -48.99 -47.43 -36.25
N LEU A 743 -49.26 -48.27 -35.24
CA LEU A 743 -49.52 -49.70 -35.42
C LEU A 743 -50.85 -49.93 -36.15
N GLU A 744 -51.86 -49.11 -35.86
CA GLU A 744 -53.14 -49.11 -36.59
C GLU A 744 -52.96 -48.66 -38.05
N GLN A 745 -52.17 -47.60 -38.31
CA GLN A 745 -51.84 -47.18 -39.67
C GLN A 745 -51.03 -48.23 -40.45
N GLN A 746 -50.10 -48.93 -39.79
CA GLN A 746 -49.36 -50.03 -40.40
C GLN A 746 -50.28 -51.21 -40.74
N ALA A 747 -51.19 -51.59 -39.83
CA ALA A 747 -52.17 -52.63 -40.09
C ALA A 747 -53.10 -52.26 -41.27
N GLN A 748 -53.51 -50.99 -41.37
CA GLN A 748 -54.28 -50.49 -42.53
C GLN A 748 -53.47 -50.54 -43.83
N ALA A 749 -52.19 -50.18 -43.80
CA ALA A 749 -51.30 -50.24 -44.96
C ALA A 749 -51.04 -51.70 -45.42
N GLU A 750 -50.85 -52.62 -44.48
CA GLU A 750 -50.69 -54.06 -44.77
C GLU A 750 -51.98 -54.66 -45.34
N ALA A 751 -53.15 -54.32 -44.79
CA ALA A 751 -54.43 -54.73 -45.35
C ALA A 751 -54.63 -54.20 -46.78
N HIS A 752 -54.26 -52.94 -47.04
CA HIS A 752 -54.31 -52.37 -48.39
C HIS A 752 -53.31 -53.04 -49.34
N ALA A 753 -52.11 -53.38 -48.87
CA ALA A 753 -51.10 -54.10 -49.66
C ALA A 753 -51.55 -55.54 -50.00
N GLN A 754 -52.16 -56.25 -49.05
CA GLN A 754 -52.74 -57.58 -49.29
C GLN A 754 -53.90 -57.52 -50.28
N ALA A 755 -54.81 -56.55 -50.14
CA ALA A 755 -55.89 -56.34 -51.11
C ALA A 755 -55.33 -56.10 -52.53
N ARG A 756 -54.25 -55.32 -52.64
CA ARG A 756 -53.57 -55.08 -53.92
C ARG A 756 -52.89 -56.35 -54.46
N ALA A 757 -52.26 -57.15 -53.61
CA ALA A 757 -51.64 -58.42 -54.01
C ALA A 757 -52.69 -59.43 -54.51
N ILE A 758 -53.84 -59.53 -53.84
CA ILE A 758 -54.97 -60.37 -54.27
C ILE A 758 -55.51 -59.88 -55.61
N ALA A 759 -55.66 -58.57 -55.80
CA ALA A 759 -56.09 -58.00 -57.08
C ALA A 759 -55.12 -58.33 -58.23
N ILE A 760 -53.81 -58.21 -57.98
CA ILE A 760 -52.77 -58.58 -58.95
C ILE A 760 -52.81 -60.09 -59.26
N GLN A 761 -52.99 -60.93 -58.24
CA GLN A 761 -53.08 -62.38 -58.43
C GLN A 761 -54.31 -62.78 -59.23
N GLN A 762 -55.47 -62.16 -58.97
CA GLN A 762 -56.68 -62.37 -59.77
C GLN A 762 -56.47 -61.95 -61.23
N GLN A 763 -55.82 -60.81 -61.45
CA GLN A 763 -55.50 -60.32 -62.79
C GLN A 763 -54.54 -61.27 -63.53
N ALA A 764 -53.52 -61.80 -62.84
CA ALA A 764 -52.59 -62.78 -63.39
C ALA A 764 -53.29 -64.11 -63.72
N LEU A 765 -54.22 -64.58 -62.89
CA LEU A 765 -54.98 -65.80 -63.14
C LEU A 765 -55.91 -65.62 -64.36
N GLN A 766 -56.50 -64.44 -64.52
CA GLN A 766 -57.30 -64.08 -65.68
C GLN A 766 -56.46 -64.07 -66.97
N GLN A 767 -55.25 -63.49 -66.91
CA GLN A 767 -54.29 -63.52 -68.03
C GLN A 767 -53.82 -64.94 -68.35
N GLN A 768 -53.61 -65.79 -67.35
CA GLN A 768 -53.22 -67.19 -67.56
C GLN A 768 -54.33 -67.98 -68.25
N GLN A 769 -55.61 -67.76 -67.88
CA GLN A 769 -56.74 -68.37 -68.57
C GLN A 769 -56.85 -67.89 -70.03
N GLN A 770 -56.62 -66.60 -70.29
CA GLN A 770 -56.55 -66.07 -71.66
C GLN A 770 -55.38 -66.66 -72.45
N ALA A 771 -54.20 -66.81 -71.83
CA ALA A 771 -53.02 -67.40 -72.45
C ALA A 771 -53.21 -68.89 -72.77
N LEU A 772 -53.90 -69.65 -71.90
CA LEU A 772 -54.24 -71.05 -72.16
C LEU A 772 -55.25 -71.20 -73.30
N GLN A 773 -56.21 -70.28 -73.44
CA GLN A 773 -57.11 -70.24 -74.61
C GLN A 773 -56.35 -69.94 -75.91
N GLN A 774 -55.35 -69.05 -75.87
CA GLN A 774 -54.54 -68.73 -77.05
C GLN A 774 -53.53 -69.84 -77.41
N ARG A 775 -53.04 -70.61 -76.42
CA ARG A 775 -52.06 -71.69 -76.62
C ARG A 775 -52.66 -72.98 -77.22
N ALA A 776 -53.99 -73.12 -77.25
CA ALA A 776 -54.67 -74.25 -77.89
C ALA A 776 -54.73 -74.17 -79.43
N LEU A 777 -54.27 -73.08 -80.05
CA LEU A 777 -54.42 -72.82 -81.49
C LEU A 777 -53.11 -72.75 -82.29
N GLN A 778 -51.96 -73.19 -81.76
CA GLN A 778 -50.70 -73.16 -82.51
C GLN A 778 -49.89 -74.48 -82.43
N PRO A 779 -49.47 -75.04 -83.59
CA PRO A 779 -48.63 -76.24 -83.65
C PRO A 779 -47.13 -75.96 -83.41
N PRO A 780 -46.33 -76.98 -83.06
CA PRO A 780 -45.03 -76.83 -82.41
C PRO A 780 -43.92 -76.46 -83.39
N GLN A 781 -43.02 -75.56 -82.97
CA GLN A 781 -41.77 -75.25 -83.67
C GLN A 781 -40.52 -75.53 -82.83
N PRO A 782 -39.36 -75.76 -83.47
CA PRO A 782 -38.24 -76.51 -82.93
C PRO A 782 -37.20 -75.63 -82.21
N GLN A 783 -36.42 -76.31 -81.35
CA GLN A 783 -35.23 -75.80 -80.66
C GLN A 783 -34.20 -75.17 -81.61
N PRO A 784 -33.43 -74.18 -81.11
CA PRO A 784 -32.04 -74.01 -81.51
C PRO A 784 -31.05 -74.10 -80.34
N GLN A 785 -29.85 -74.49 -80.75
CA GLN A 785 -28.61 -74.81 -80.04
C GLN A 785 -27.84 -73.58 -79.49
N PRO A 786 -26.75 -73.79 -78.71
CA PRO A 786 -26.23 -72.88 -77.70
C PRO A 786 -25.08 -71.96 -78.17
N GLN A 787 -24.85 -70.85 -77.48
CA GLN A 787 -23.64 -70.03 -77.58
C GLN A 787 -23.31 -69.28 -76.25
N PRO A 788 -22.08 -68.77 -76.05
CA PRO A 788 -21.25 -69.16 -74.91
C PRO A 788 -21.02 -68.09 -73.83
N GLN A 789 -20.32 -68.55 -72.79
CA GLN A 789 -19.76 -67.88 -71.60
C GLN A 789 -19.20 -66.45 -71.83
N GLN A 790 -19.48 -65.56 -70.87
CA GLN A 790 -18.54 -64.56 -70.34
C GLN A 790 -18.94 -64.13 -68.91
N HIS A 791 -18.08 -64.44 -67.93
CA HIS A 791 -17.95 -63.81 -66.61
C HIS A 791 -16.68 -62.94 -66.65
N PRO A 792 -16.27 -62.21 -65.58
CA PRO A 792 -16.98 -61.44 -64.56
C PRO A 792 -16.37 -60.00 -64.42
N HIS A 793 -16.98 -59.08 -63.65
CA HIS A 793 -16.30 -58.29 -62.59
C HIS A 793 -17.18 -57.15 -62.03
N PRO A 794 -16.98 -56.76 -60.74
CA PRO A 794 -17.49 -55.55 -60.10
C PRO A 794 -16.40 -54.46 -60.00
N GLN A 795 -16.76 -53.17 -60.08
CA GLN A 795 -16.01 -52.09 -59.42
C GLN A 795 -16.65 -50.70 -59.59
N GLN A 796 -16.21 -49.79 -58.69
CA GLN A 796 -16.23 -48.32 -58.73
C GLN A 796 -17.53 -47.64 -58.26
N GLN A 797 -17.56 -46.85 -57.16
CA GLN A 797 -16.66 -45.80 -56.64
C GLN A 797 -16.34 -44.69 -57.66
N GLN A 798 -16.95 -43.51 -57.45
CA GLN A 798 -16.43 -42.14 -57.69
C GLN A 798 -17.58 -41.16 -57.36
N SER A 799 -17.51 -40.37 -56.29
CA SER A 799 -16.81 -39.08 -56.13
C SER A 799 -17.42 -37.93 -56.94
N LEU A 800 -17.91 -36.90 -56.24
CA LEU A 800 -17.89 -35.52 -56.72
C LEU A 800 -17.54 -34.58 -55.55
N GLN A 801 -16.53 -33.76 -55.82
CA GLN A 801 -15.91 -32.73 -54.97
C GLN A 801 -16.62 -31.37 -55.08
N HIS A 802 -16.07 -30.39 -54.34
CA HIS A 802 -16.29 -28.94 -54.26
C HIS A 802 -17.09 -28.52 -53.02
N THR A 803 -16.67 -27.57 -52.17
CA THR A 803 -15.55 -26.60 -52.16
C THR A 803 -15.52 -25.92 -50.78
N LEU A 804 -14.31 -25.60 -50.31
CA LEU A 804 -13.88 -24.40 -49.56
C LEU A 804 -14.92 -23.64 -48.70
N SER A 805 -14.63 -23.47 -47.40
CA SER A 805 -14.36 -22.17 -46.74
C SER A 805 -14.33 -22.35 -45.21
N GLU A 806 -13.17 -22.12 -44.60
CA GLU A 806 -13.06 -21.78 -43.17
C GLU A 806 -13.72 -20.42 -42.89
N PRO A 807 -14.11 -20.17 -41.63
CA PRO A 807 -13.47 -19.02 -40.99
C PRO A 807 -13.01 -19.29 -39.55
N SER A 808 -11.86 -18.70 -39.30
CA SER A 808 -11.21 -18.37 -38.04
C SER A 808 -12.14 -17.66 -37.05
N HIS A 809 -12.25 -18.21 -35.84
CA HIS A 809 -12.84 -17.51 -34.70
C HIS A 809 -11.75 -16.80 -33.89
N LEU A 810 -11.77 -15.48 -34.00
CA LEU A 810 -11.07 -14.52 -33.15
C LEU A 810 -11.78 -14.38 -31.79
N ASN A 811 -10.95 -14.32 -30.76
CA ASN A 811 -11.25 -13.83 -29.42
C ASN A 811 -11.94 -12.45 -29.45
N VAL A 812 -13.02 -12.30 -28.68
CA VAL A 812 -13.38 -11.03 -28.03
C VAL A 812 -13.92 -11.32 -26.64
N HIS A 813 -13.11 -10.97 -25.63
CA HIS A 813 -13.57 -10.64 -24.30
C HIS A 813 -14.43 -9.38 -24.37
N GLN A 814 -15.66 -9.44 -23.85
CA GLN A 814 -16.30 -8.33 -23.11
C GLN A 814 -17.63 -8.82 -22.49
N LYS A 815 -17.58 -9.19 -21.21
CA LYS A 815 -18.42 -8.63 -20.13
C LYS A 815 -18.01 -9.24 -18.79
#